data_AF-A0A5D2D7P8-F1
#
_entry.id   AF-A0A5D2D7P8-F1
#
_cell.length_a   1.000
_cell.length_b   1.000
_cell.length_c   1.000
_cell.angle_alpha   90.00
_cell.angle_beta   90.00
_cell.angle_gamma   90.00
#
_symmetry.space_group_name_H-M   'P 1'
#
loop_
_entity.id
_entity.type
_entity.pdbx_description
1 polymer ?
#
loop_
_entity_poly.entity_id
_entity_poly.type
_entity_poly.pdbx_seq_one_letter_code
_entity_poly.pdbx_strand_id
1 'polypeptide(L)'
;MAIAWPTFMVLKCEAKNKYLSYMHESCDCNGYLRFSETLAGSPYTKFEVERAKCSGEDGLVHIKSCHNNKYWKRVKNVSITGKLKEQYWISAAAGQPEEGRSKDSCTLFKLIPVDTATNKIRIMHVQSGCYLCLCWVDPPKFNNYVLANDKVFDGDNSCDLFTVIDWELLANKPFASPRFMVLKCEARNKYLSYMRESCDCNGYLKFSETLAFSPYTKFEVERANGEDGLVHIKSCHNNQYCKRVKNVSITGNSKEQYWISAAADKPVEVRSKKSCTLFKLIPVDTATNKIRIMHVQSGCYLCLWWVDPPTFNNCVLANYEVFDDNSCDLFTVIDWELLANKPFASPRFIVLKSHQNNKYLGFDHEKGDYKDGYLKFFETRVASPYAKFEVEIAQRGGIDGLVHIRSSQNNKYLVSDETRITATAKKPEEDRSKNSCTLFKLISVDDAANEVQILHVQSRKYLWVKRETSNLLTSEHLEENMFTIIDWESLVFLPRHVAFKGNNGQYLCLRQIEGHPYLQFSSGDIGDAGVTMEVFMNNDGSIRIKPACSNKFWRRSLNWIWADSDDTTSNIKDTLFRPFKVNDQTIALRNLGNNNFCKSLSKEGKTNCLNANVSSITKDVQLRVEVPVLERKIYNIKYDLDNCRIYDESKLVIAINSASNYTQKSESLDLKLSYTDTHIRTWKANVSLKVGAKATMNFEQYPKIIKGRIELSGEIRTGFEWEDTKTVTSVIDVLYKVVLPPMTKVTVNLTAINGTCDVPFTYMQKDSLYNGNIVISEVQGGTYTGSNYYSLNFQTAEESLSSSI
;
A
#
# COMPACT_ATOMS: atom_id res chain seq x y z
N MET A 1 30.62 16.91 -9.62
CA MET A 1 30.91 16.24 -8.34
C MET A 1 31.40 14.84 -8.68
N ALA A 2 32.68 14.51 -8.44
CA ALA A 2 33.22 13.21 -8.82
C ALA A 2 32.60 12.12 -7.93
N ILE A 3 31.94 11.15 -8.55
CA ILE A 3 31.31 10.03 -7.83
C ILE A 3 32.42 9.17 -7.23
N ALA A 4 32.41 9.02 -5.89
CA ALA A 4 33.34 8.17 -5.18
C ALA A 4 32.81 6.73 -5.20
N TRP A 5 33.52 5.84 -5.90
CA TRP A 5 33.24 4.41 -5.90
C TRP A 5 33.82 3.75 -4.65
N PRO A 6 33.17 2.70 -4.11
CA PRO A 6 33.70 1.97 -2.97
C PRO A 6 35.03 1.29 -3.35
N THR A 7 35.97 1.25 -2.41
CA THR A 7 37.28 0.59 -2.60
C THR A 7 37.13 -0.89 -2.90
N PHE A 8 36.13 -1.55 -2.29
CA PHE A 8 35.78 -2.93 -2.55
C PHE A 8 34.31 -3.02 -2.93
N MET A 9 34.01 -3.68 -4.03
CA MET A 9 32.65 -3.80 -4.56
C MET A 9 32.25 -5.23 -4.87
N VAL A 10 30.94 -5.46 -4.80
CA VAL A 10 30.23 -6.61 -5.35
C VAL A 10 29.31 -6.12 -6.45
N LEU A 11 29.23 -6.87 -7.55
CA LEU A 11 28.34 -6.55 -8.67
C LEU A 11 27.21 -7.56 -8.74
N LYS A 12 25.98 -7.07 -8.80
CA LYS A 12 24.76 -7.88 -8.97
C LYS A 12 24.13 -7.62 -10.33
N CYS A 13 23.71 -8.67 -11.02
CA CYS A 13 22.97 -8.58 -12.28
C CYS A 13 21.46 -8.59 -12.01
N GLU A 14 20.75 -7.59 -12.55
CA GLU A 14 19.30 -7.45 -12.39
C GLU A 14 18.53 -8.58 -13.10
N ALA A 15 18.93 -8.94 -14.33
CA ALA A 15 18.26 -9.98 -15.13
C ALA A 15 18.30 -11.39 -14.51
N LYS A 16 19.22 -11.65 -13.58
CA LYS A 16 19.43 -12.99 -12.98
C LYS A 16 19.34 -13.04 -11.47
N ASN A 17 19.37 -11.89 -10.80
CA ASN A 17 19.44 -11.82 -9.33
C ASN A 17 20.62 -12.62 -8.73
N LYS A 18 21.75 -12.66 -9.44
CA LYS A 18 23.01 -13.33 -9.05
C LYS A 18 24.16 -12.33 -8.97
N TYR A 19 25.22 -12.70 -8.26
CA TYR A 19 26.43 -11.90 -8.06
C TYR A 19 27.56 -12.35 -8.99
N LEU A 20 28.32 -11.38 -9.48
CA LEU A 20 29.48 -11.62 -10.31
C LEU A 20 30.58 -12.27 -9.48
N SER A 21 31.20 -13.32 -10.00
CA SER A 21 32.28 -14.02 -9.31
C SER A 21 33.41 -14.44 -10.23
N TYR A 22 34.55 -14.68 -9.59
CA TYR A 22 35.70 -15.34 -10.17
C TYR A 22 35.44 -16.85 -10.37
N MET A 23 35.60 -17.35 -11.59
CA MET A 23 35.45 -18.78 -11.87
C MET A 23 36.73 -19.57 -11.57
N HIS A 24 36.61 -20.55 -10.67
CA HIS A 24 37.69 -21.45 -10.23
C HIS A 24 37.46 -22.95 -10.51
N GLU A 25 36.25 -23.35 -10.93
CA GLU A 25 35.82 -24.75 -10.95
C GLU A 25 36.09 -25.50 -12.28
N SER A 26 36.34 -24.81 -13.38
CA SER A 26 36.54 -25.43 -14.69
C SER A 26 37.91 -25.10 -15.30
N CYS A 27 38.63 -26.13 -15.77
CA CYS A 27 39.95 -25.97 -16.39
C CYS A 27 39.94 -25.05 -17.62
N ASP A 28 38.85 -25.08 -18.41
CA ASP A 28 38.74 -24.31 -19.66
C ASP A 28 38.30 -22.85 -19.46
N CYS A 29 37.78 -22.48 -18.28
CA CYS A 29 37.29 -21.13 -17.99
C CYS A 29 37.80 -20.55 -16.66
N ASN A 30 38.87 -21.12 -16.12
CA ASN A 30 39.53 -20.58 -14.93
C ASN A 30 40.01 -19.14 -15.21
N GLY A 31 39.66 -18.23 -14.32
CA GLY A 31 40.03 -16.81 -14.46
C GLY A 31 39.01 -15.95 -15.18
N TYR A 32 37.97 -16.52 -15.80
CA TYR A 32 36.87 -15.74 -16.37
C TYR A 32 35.85 -15.34 -15.30
N LEU A 33 35.05 -14.32 -15.59
CA LEU A 33 34.04 -13.80 -14.67
C LEU A 33 32.63 -14.24 -15.07
N ARG A 34 31.84 -14.67 -14.08
CA ARG A 34 30.49 -15.22 -14.28
C ARG A 34 29.54 -14.79 -13.17
N PHE A 35 28.29 -14.51 -13.53
CA PHE A 35 27.20 -14.36 -12.56
C PHE A 35 26.68 -15.73 -12.14
N SER A 36 27.42 -16.43 -11.29
CA SER A 36 27.03 -17.73 -10.75
C SER A 36 26.68 -17.71 -9.27
N GLU A 37 27.28 -16.80 -8.49
CA GLU A 37 27.12 -16.77 -7.04
C GLU A 37 25.75 -16.26 -6.62
N THR A 38 25.18 -16.89 -5.60
CA THR A 38 23.92 -16.48 -4.96
C THR A 38 24.15 -15.62 -3.73
N LEU A 39 25.39 -15.44 -3.30
CA LEU A 39 25.78 -14.73 -2.07
C LEU A 39 26.70 -13.55 -2.40
N ALA A 40 26.38 -12.37 -1.86
CA ALA A 40 27.21 -11.18 -2.06
C ALA A 40 28.56 -11.26 -1.31
N GLY A 41 28.58 -11.94 -0.15
CA GLY A 41 29.77 -12.07 0.72
C GLY A 41 30.68 -13.27 0.41
N SER A 42 30.58 -13.86 -0.79
CA SER A 42 31.47 -14.95 -1.21
C SER A 42 32.89 -14.44 -1.44
N PRO A 43 33.95 -15.20 -1.11
CA PRO A 43 35.33 -14.76 -1.37
C PRO A 43 35.62 -14.52 -2.87
N TYR A 44 34.80 -15.09 -3.76
CA TYR A 44 34.94 -14.96 -5.21
C TYR A 44 34.22 -13.73 -5.80
N THR A 45 33.37 -13.05 -5.02
CA THR A 45 32.57 -11.88 -5.47
C THR A 45 33.18 -10.55 -5.06
N LYS A 46 34.27 -10.56 -4.27
CA LYS A 46 34.99 -9.36 -3.83
C LYS A 46 35.93 -8.85 -4.93
N PHE A 47 35.66 -7.64 -5.42
CA PHE A 47 36.52 -6.93 -6.37
C PHE A 47 37.02 -5.62 -5.78
N GLU A 48 38.30 -5.32 -5.97
CA GLU A 48 38.92 -4.06 -5.56
C GLU A 48 38.88 -3.08 -6.74
N VAL A 49 38.49 -1.84 -6.46
CA VAL A 49 38.43 -0.74 -7.42
C VAL A 49 39.58 0.22 -7.14
N GLU A 50 40.55 0.24 -8.05
CA GLU A 50 41.72 1.11 -7.95
C GLU A 50 41.58 2.24 -8.97
N ARG A 51 41.84 3.49 -8.57
CA ARG A 51 41.83 4.61 -9.53
C ARG A 51 43.06 4.53 -10.44
N ALA A 52 42.86 4.77 -11.73
CA ALA A 52 43.95 4.83 -12.69
C ALA A 52 44.87 6.04 -12.43
N LYS A 53 46.17 5.90 -12.64
CA LYS A 53 47.16 6.99 -12.48
C LYS A 53 46.99 8.08 -13.52
N CYS A 54 46.60 7.72 -14.74
CA CYS A 54 46.24 8.67 -15.81
C CYS A 54 44.85 9.32 -15.62
N SER A 55 44.17 9.13 -14.49
CA SER A 55 42.84 9.69 -14.26
C SER A 55 42.91 11.19 -13.97
N GLY A 56 42.67 12.01 -14.99
CA GLY A 56 42.16 13.37 -14.81
C GLY A 56 40.68 13.36 -14.39
N GLU A 57 39.87 14.30 -14.89
CA GLU A 57 38.41 14.41 -14.60
C GLU A 57 37.55 13.20 -15.08
N ASP A 58 38.13 12.23 -15.78
CA ASP A 58 37.42 11.12 -16.46
C ASP A 58 36.98 9.95 -15.55
N GLY A 59 37.48 9.85 -14.32
CA GLY A 59 37.04 8.84 -13.33
C GLY A 59 37.29 7.38 -13.70
N LEU A 60 38.37 7.08 -14.44
CA LEU A 60 38.73 5.71 -14.88
C LEU A 60 39.31 4.85 -13.75
N VAL A 61 39.02 3.55 -13.79
CA VAL A 61 39.42 2.59 -12.76
C VAL A 61 40.03 1.31 -13.34
N HIS A 62 40.87 0.68 -12.54
CA HIS A 62 41.23 -0.72 -12.64
C HIS A 62 40.36 -1.53 -11.69
N ILE A 63 39.94 -2.72 -12.11
CA ILE A 63 39.17 -3.63 -11.26
C ILE A 63 40.01 -4.89 -11.07
N LYS A 64 40.25 -5.28 -9.82
CA LYS A 64 41.08 -6.42 -9.43
C LYS A 64 40.24 -7.45 -8.71
N SER A 65 40.38 -8.73 -9.06
CA SER A 65 39.79 -9.79 -8.25
C SER A 65 40.60 -9.97 -6.97
N CYS A 66 39.96 -9.86 -5.81
CA CYS A 66 40.62 -10.09 -4.52
C CYS A 66 40.96 -11.57 -4.29
N HIS A 67 40.39 -12.49 -5.09
CA HIS A 67 40.65 -13.91 -4.95
C HIS A 67 42.05 -14.30 -5.47
N ASN A 68 42.38 -13.89 -6.71
CA ASN A 68 43.65 -14.25 -7.34
C ASN A 68 44.63 -13.07 -7.48
N ASN A 69 44.25 -11.88 -6.98
CA ASN A 69 45.01 -10.63 -7.05
C ASN A 69 45.39 -10.18 -8.47
N LYS A 70 44.57 -10.53 -9.47
CA LYS A 70 44.77 -10.11 -10.87
C LYS A 70 43.73 -9.11 -11.33
N TYR A 71 44.17 -8.20 -12.21
CA TYR A 71 43.35 -7.18 -12.84
C TYR A 71 42.51 -7.76 -13.96
N TRP A 72 41.32 -7.20 -14.10
CA TRP A 72 40.41 -7.47 -15.20
C TRP A 72 41.05 -7.00 -16.51
N LYS A 73 41.01 -7.86 -17.52
CA LYS A 73 41.36 -7.53 -18.90
C LYS A 73 40.36 -8.14 -19.86
N ARG A 74 40.25 -7.51 -21.03
CA ARG A 74 39.51 -8.07 -22.16
C ARG A 74 40.36 -9.12 -22.85
N VAL A 75 39.83 -10.32 -23.04
CA VAL A 75 40.53 -11.46 -23.65
C VAL A 75 39.78 -11.92 -24.89
N LYS A 76 40.48 -12.02 -26.01
CA LYS A 76 39.95 -12.64 -27.22
C LYS A 76 40.09 -14.15 -27.13
N ASN A 77 38.98 -14.87 -27.06
CA ASN A 77 38.94 -16.33 -27.05
C ASN A 77 37.75 -16.82 -27.90
N VAL A 78 38.04 -17.22 -29.14
CA VAL A 78 37.03 -17.70 -30.11
C VAL A 78 36.67 -19.17 -29.88
N SER A 79 37.57 -19.94 -29.26
CA SER A 79 37.38 -21.38 -29.06
C SER A 79 36.32 -21.75 -28.01
N ILE A 80 35.83 -20.79 -27.20
CA ILE A 80 34.81 -21.05 -26.17
C ILE A 80 33.43 -21.31 -26.79
N THR A 81 33.00 -20.51 -27.78
CA THR A 81 31.67 -20.66 -28.43
C THR A 81 31.74 -20.92 -29.92
N GLY A 82 32.91 -20.79 -30.56
CA GLY A 82 33.07 -20.94 -32.00
C GLY A 82 32.43 -19.83 -32.84
N LYS A 83 31.84 -18.80 -32.22
CA LYS A 83 31.14 -17.70 -32.90
C LYS A 83 31.94 -16.40 -32.87
N LEU A 84 32.10 -15.78 -34.03
CA LEU A 84 32.84 -14.50 -34.19
C LEU A 84 32.20 -13.34 -33.41
N LYS A 85 30.90 -13.38 -33.15
CA LYS A 85 30.16 -12.35 -32.39
C LYS A 85 30.34 -12.45 -30.87
N GLU A 86 31.00 -13.50 -30.37
CA GLU A 86 31.10 -13.84 -28.94
C GLU A 86 32.56 -14.11 -28.51
N GLN A 87 33.50 -13.39 -29.11
CA GLN A 87 34.92 -13.69 -28.98
C GLN A 87 35.65 -12.90 -27.89
N TYR A 88 35.09 -11.80 -27.38
CA TYR A 88 35.76 -10.96 -26.37
C TYR A 88 35.10 -11.07 -24.99
N TRP A 89 35.85 -11.59 -24.03
CA TRP A 89 35.41 -11.94 -22.68
C TRP A 89 36.18 -11.12 -21.64
N ILE A 90 35.65 -11.00 -20.43
CA ILE A 90 36.37 -10.41 -19.29
C ILE A 90 36.95 -11.50 -18.39
N SER A 91 38.23 -11.35 -18.09
CA SER A 91 38.98 -12.27 -17.23
C SER A 91 39.89 -11.51 -16.26
N ALA A 92 39.96 -11.97 -15.00
CA ALA A 92 40.91 -11.50 -14.00
C ALA A 92 42.26 -12.21 -14.19
N ALA A 93 43.02 -11.78 -15.20
CA ALA A 93 44.23 -12.48 -15.63
C ALA A 93 45.46 -11.57 -15.84
N ALA A 94 45.33 -10.25 -15.71
CA ALA A 94 46.47 -9.34 -15.79
C ALA A 94 47.18 -9.25 -14.43
N GLY A 95 48.51 -9.43 -14.42
CA GLY A 95 49.31 -9.37 -13.18
C GLY A 95 49.65 -7.95 -12.71
N GLN A 96 49.45 -6.94 -13.56
CA GLN A 96 49.76 -5.53 -13.30
C GLN A 96 48.74 -4.65 -14.05
N PRO A 97 48.47 -3.41 -13.57
CA PRO A 97 47.62 -2.47 -14.28
C PRO A 97 48.33 -1.96 -15.55
N GLU A 98 47.57 -1.83 -16.63
CA GLU A 98 47.99 -1.29 -17.92
C GLU A 98 47.00 -0.23 -18.40
N GLU A 99 47.51 0.99 -18.59
CA GLU A 99 46.73 2.19 -18.90
C GLU A 99 46.83 2.63 -20.37
N GLY A 100 47.64 1.94 -21.19
CA GLY A 100 47.74 2.21 -22.61
C GLY A 100 46.40 2.00 -23.33
N ARG A 101 45.69 3.09 -23.64
CA ARG A 101 44.36 3.07 -24.29
C ARG A 101 44.35 2.44 -25.69
N SER A 102 45.50 2.23 -26.30
CA SER A 102 45.68 1.55 -27.59
C SER A 102 46.20 0.11 -27.47
N LYS A 103 46.54 -0.36 -26.27
CA LYS A 103 47.10 -1.71 -26.06
C LYS A 103 45.99 -2.73 -25.80
N ASP A 104 46.10 -3.90 -26.39
CA ASP A 104 45.17 -5.01 -26.15
C ASP A 104 45.25 -5.56 -24.70
N SER A 105 46.34 -5.28 -24.00
CA SER A 105 46.52 -5.58 -22.58
C SER A 105 45.86 -4.56 -21.64
N CYS A 106 45.13 -3.58 -22.16
CA CYS A 106 44.47 -2.53 -21.36
C CYS A 106 43.58 -3.13 -20.26
N THR A 107 43.65 -2.52 -19.09
CA THR A 107 42.90 -2.92 -17.87
C THR A 107 42.02 -1.79 -17.35
N LEU A 108 41.80 -0.76 -18.17
CA LEU A 108 41.00 0.41 -17.81
C LEU A 108 39.52 0.18 -18.09
N PHE A 109 38.70 0.50 -17.10
CA PHE A 109 37.24 0.50 -17.19
C PHE A 109 36.67 1.86 -16.79
N LYS A 110 35.54 2.20 -17.39
CA LYS A 110 34.72 3.34 -17.00
C LYS A 110 33.43 2.84 -16.37
N LEU A 111 33.19 3.24 -15.11
CA LEU A 111 31.94 2.99 -14.40
C LEU A 111 31.00 4.16 -14.68
N ILE A 112 29.87 3.88 -15.32
CA ILE A 112 28.91 4.88 -15.79
C ILE A 112 27.65 4.76 -14.93
N PRO A 113 27.36 5.72 -14.03
CA PRO A 113 26.13 5.70 -13.25
C PRO A 113 24.90 5.81 -14.15
N VAL A 114 23.88 5.00 -13.86
CA VAL A 114 22.57 5.02 -14.52
C VAL A 114 21.50 5.53 -13.56
N ASP A 115 21.51 5.06 -12.31
CA ASP A 115 20.64 5.54 -11.24
C ASP A 115 21.41 5.54 -9.91
N THR A 116 21.62 6.74 -9.35
CA THR A 116 22.37 6.94 -8.10
C THR A 116 21.55 6.60 -6.86
N ALA A 117 20.22 6.58 -6.92
CA ALA A 117 19.39 6.19 -5.77
C ALA A 117 19.42 4.66 -5.53
N THR A 118 19.61 3.89 -6.60
CA THR A 118 19.68 2.42 -6.55
C THR A 118 21.08 1.86 -6.80
N ASN A 119 22.11 2.71 -6.87
CA ASN A 119 23.51 2.35 -7.14
C ASN A 119 23.70 1.52 -8.43
N LYS A 120 22.93 1.83 -9.48
CA LYS A 120 22.99 1.13 -10.76
C LYS A 120 24.00 1.76 -11.71
N ILE A 121 24.80 0.92 -12.35
CA ILE A 121 25.86 1.32 -13.26
C ILE A 121 25.88 0.48 -14.54
N ARG A 122 26.54 1.02 -15.56
CA ARG A 122 27.10 0.29 -16.70
C ARG A 122 28.61 0.32 -16.61
N ILE A 123 29.26 -0.73 -17.11
CA ILE A 123 30.73 -0.82 -17.14
C ILE A 123 31.18 -0.88 -18.60
N MET A 124 32.14 -0.04 -18.96
CA MET A 124 32.71 0.00 -20.31
C MET A 124 34.21 -0.24 -20.26
N HIS A 125 34.71 -1.13 -21.12
CA HIS A 125 36.14 -1.34 -21.32
C HIS A 125 36.72 -0.21 -22.21
N VAL A 126 37.74 0.49 -21.72
CA VAL A 126 38.18 1.78 -22.30
C VAL A 126 38.83 1.62 -23.67
N GLN A 127 39.72 0.64 -23.87
CA GLN A 127 40.42 0.49 -25.16
C GLN A 127 39.48 0.11 -26.30
N SER A 128 38.46 -0.72 -26.02
CA SER A 128 37.54 -1.19 -27.06
C SER A 128 36.29 -0.32 -27.21
N GLY A 129 35.96 0.48 -26.18
CA GLY A 129 34.69 1.20 -26.08
C GLY A 129 33.48 0.27 -25.98
N CYS A 130 33.69 -0.99 -25.57
CA CYS A 130 32.62 -1.98 -25.48
C CYS A 130 32.06 -2.03 -24.06
N TYR A 131 30.74 -2.15 -23.95
CA TYR A 131 30.06 -2.36 -22.68
C TYR A 131 30.20 -3.82 -22.24
N LEU A 132 30.25 -4.01 -20.93
CA LEU A 132 30.20 -5.33 -20.32
C LEU A 132 28.76 -5.79 -20.29
N CYS A 133 28.50 -6.97 -20.84
CA CYS A 133 27.17 -7.55 -20.94
C CYS A 133 27.17 -9.01 -20.50
N LEU A 134 26.05 -9.45 -19.92
CA LEU A 134 25.78 -10.84 -19.63
C LEU A 134 25.58 -11.65 -20.92
N CYS A 135 26.28 -12.78 -21.01
CA CYS A 135 26.28 -13.67 -22.16
C CYS A 135 25.19 -14.76 -22.06
N TRP A 136 24.47 -14.97 -23.18
CA TRP A 136 23.56 -16.11 -23.39
C TRP A 136 23.97 -16.82 -24.67
N VAL A 137 24.63 -17.96 -24.53
CA VAL A 137 25.27 -18.68 -25.64
C VAL A 137 24.90 -20.16 -25.63
N ASP A 138 24.99 -20.73 -26.83
CA ASP A 138 24.83 -22.15 -27.09
C ASP A 138 26.22 -22.72 -27.40
N PRO A 139 26.75 -23.69 -26.62
CA PRO A 139 26.08 -24.46 -25.56
C PRO A 139 25.82 -23.67 -24.25
N PRO A 140 24.70 -23.96 -23.52
CA PRO A 140 24.31 -23.27 -22.29
C PRO A 140 25.35 -23.28 -21.17
N LYS A 141 26.35 -24.16 -21.28
CA LYS A 141 27.48 -24.30 -20.36
C LYS A 141 28.19 -22.96 -20.10
N PHE A 142 28.24 -22.06 -21.09
CA PHE A 142 28.89 -20.75 -20.99
C PHE A 142 27.92 -19.58 -20.78
N ASN A 143 26.70 -19.86 -20.33
CA ASN A 143 25.77 -18.81 -19.92
C ASN A 143 26.22 -18.09 -18.65
N ASN A 144 25.85 -16.82 -18.58
CA ASN A 144 26.06 -15.89 -17.48
C ASN A 144 27.51 -15.39 -17.30
N TYR A 145 28.39 -15.64 -18.26
CA TYR A 145 29.72 -15.05 -18.28
C TYR A 145 29.68 -13.61 -18.79
N VAL A 146 30.74 -12.84 -18.52
CA VAL A 146 30.84 -11.43 -18.92
C VAL A 146 31.56 -11.28 -20.26
N LEU A 147 30.87 -10.70 -21.23
CA LEU A 147 31.39 -10.34 -22.56
C LEU A 147 31.63 -8.83 -22.68
N ALA A 148 32.49 -8.45 -23.61
CA ALA A 148 32.73 -7.06 -24.01
C ALA A 148 32.84 -6.95 -25.54
N ASN A 149 31.75 -7.23 -26.25
CA ASN A 149 31.70 -7.19 -27.72
C ASN A 149 31.05 -5.90 -28.27
N ASP A 150 30.02 -5.40 -27.59
CA ASP A 150 29.13 -4.39 -28.17
C ASP A 150 29.45 -2.98 -27.71
N LYS A 151 29.38 -2.02 -28.64
CA LYS A 151 29.54 -0.58 -28.38
C LYS A 151 28.22 0.13 -28.05
N VAL A 152 27.11 -0.59 -28.12
CA VAL A 152 25.76 -0.09 -27.87
C VAL A 152 25.16 -0.89 -26.73
N PHE A 153 24.40 -0.23 -25.85
CA PHE A 153 23.72 -0.87 -24.73
C PHE A 153 22.49 -1.67 -25.19
N ASP A 154 22.18 -2.76 -24.50
CA ASP A 154 20.98 -3.57 -24.73
C ASP A 154 19.80 -2.94 -23.95
N GLY A 155 18.98 -2.17 -24.65
CA GLY A 155 17.87 -1.41 -24.05
C GLY A 155 16.69 -2.24 -23.58
N ASP A 156 16.57 -3.50 -24.03
CA ASP A 156 15.34 -4.29 -23.86
C ASP A 156 15.46 -5.39 -22.78
N ASN A 157 16.67 -5.89 -22.48
CA ASN A 157 16.86 -7.03 -21.57
C ASN A 157 17.70 -6.75 -20.30
N SER A 158 18.22 -5.54 -20.10
CA SER A 158 19.02 -5.15 -18.91
C SER A 158 20.30 -5.98 -18.64
N CYS A 159 20.85 -6.65 -19.67
CA CYS A 159 22.02 -7.52 -19.54
C CYS A 159 23.35 -6.78 -19.28
N ASP A 160 23.36 -5.45 -19.46
CA ASP A 160 24.49 -4.54 -19.28
C ASP A 160 24.39 -3.69 -18.00
N LEU A 161 23.31 -3.87 -17.23
CA LEU A 161 23.00 -3.09 -16.03
C LEU A 161 23.38 -3.86 -14.77
N PHE A 162 24.20 -3.24 -13.93
CA PHE A 162 24.73 -3.84 -12.71
C PHE A 162 24.45 -2.95 -11.50
N THR A 163 24.06 -3.57 -10.40
CA THR A 163 23.93 -2.90 -9.10
C THR A 163 25.25 -3.05 -8.34
N VAL A 164 25.83 -1.92 -7.92
CA VAL A 164 27.05 -1.87 -7.09
C VAL A 164 26.66 -1.97 -5.64
N ILE A 165 27.29 -2.90 -4.94
CA ILE A 165 27.15 -3.07 -3.49
C ILE A 165 28.54 -2.87 -2.89
N ASP A 166 28.63 -1.99 -1.89
CA ASP A 166 29.86 -1.78 -1.13
C ASP A 166 30.14 -3.02 -0.26
N TRP A 167 31.31 -3.64 -0.47
CA TRP A 167 31.72 -4.83 0.28
C TRP A 167 31.86 -4.51 1.78
N GLU A 168 32.29 -3.31 2.14
CA GLU A 168 32.49 -2.93 3.54
C GLU A 168 31.15 -2.78 4.28
N LEU A 169 30.06 -2.45 3.57
CA LEU A 169 28.71 -2.49 4.13
C LEU A 169 28.20 -3.92 4.38
N LEU A 170 28.72 -4.91 3.65
CA LEU A 170 28.44 -6.33 3.88
C LEU A 170 29.30 -6.90 5.02
N ALA A 171 30.55 -6.46 5.13
CA ALA A 171 31.50 -6.97 6.13
C ALA A 171 31.32 -6.35 7.53
N ASN A 172 30.85 -5.10 7.62
CA ASN A 172 30.83 -4.32 8.87
C ASN A 172 29.45 -4.08 9.49
N LYS A 173 28.38 -4.72 9.00
CA LYS A 173 27.10 -4.71 9.71
C LYS A 173 26.93 -6.02 10.47
N PRO A 174 27.25 -6.08 11.78
CA PRO A 174 26.86 -7.24 12.57
C PRO A 174 25.35 -7.38 12.48
N PHE A 175 24.86 -8.55 12.08
CA PHE A 175 23.44 -8.86 12.17
C PHE A 175 23.05 -8.81 13.65
N ALA A 176 22.48 -7.68 14.06
CA ALA A 176 21.91 -7.52 15.38
C ALA A 176 20.61 -8.31 15.41
N SER A 177 20.68 -9.57 15.83
CA SER A 177 19.49 -10.40 15.96
C SER A 177 18.50 -9.73 16.92
N PRO A 178 17.25 -9.51 16.51
CA PRO A 178 16.24 -8.94 17.40
C PRO A 178 15.98 -9.90 18.56
N ARG A 179 15.61 -9.37 19.72
CA ARG A 179 15.30 -10.19 20.90
C ARG A 179 14.15 -11.15 20.62
N PHE A 180 13.14 -10.69 19.90
CA PHE A 180 12.04 -11.53 19.42
C PHE A 180 12.00 -11.49 17.89
N MET A 181 12.03 -12.67 17.27
CA MET A 181 12.05 -12.80 15.83
C MET A 181 10.91 -13.67 15.31
N VAL A 182 10.51 -13.37 14.08
CA VAL A 182 9.71 -14.22 13.21
C VAL A 182 10.57 -14.62 12.02
N LEU A 183 10.55 -15.89 11.66
CA LEU A 183 11.30 -16.43 10.52
C LEU A 183 10.36 -16.73 9.37
N LYS A 184 10.63 -16.16 8.20
CA LYS A 184 9.89 -16.42 6.96
C LYS A 184 10.75 -17.23 6.00
N CYS A 185 10.20 -18.31 5.44
CA CYS A 185 10.84 -19.05 4.37
C CYS A 185 10.48 -18.45 3.01
N GLU A 186 11.50 -18.16 2.20
CA GLU A 186 11.34 -17.56 0.87
C GLU A 186 10.72 -18.53 -0.14
N ALA A 187 11.12 -19.80 -0.11
CA ALA A 187 10.67 -20.81 -1.08
C ALA A 187 9.16 -21.07 -1.04
N ARG A 188 8.51 -20.86 0.13
CA ARG A 188 7.07 -21.12 0.31
C ARG A 188 6.25 -19.91 0.72
N ASN A 189 6.88 -18.78 1.02
CA ASN A 189 6.21 -17.59 1.54
C ASN A 189 5.37 -17.90 2.80
N LYS A 190 5.93 -18.72 3.71
CA LYS A 190 5.31 -19.14 4.99
C LYS A 190 6.24 -18.82 6.16
N TYR A 191 5.66 -18.71 7.35
CA TYR A 191 6.36 -18.40 8.59
C TYR A 191 6.60 -19.66 9.42
N LEU A 192 7.75 -19.70 10.08
CA LEU A 192 8.12 -20.77 11.00
C LEU A 192 7.20 -20.72 12.20
N SER A 193 6.68 -21.86 12.61
CA SER A 193 5.81 -21.97 13.75
C SER A 193 6.02 -23.24 14.55
N TYR A 194 5.55 -23.17 15.79
CA TYR A 194 5.40 -24.33 16.66
C TYR A 194 4.26 -25.24 16.18
N MET A 195 4.55 -26.52 15.99
CA MET A 195 3.59 -27.51 15.48
C MET A 195 2.66 -28.06 16.59
N ARG A 196 1.37 -28.21 16.26
CA ARG A 196 0.26 -28.56 17.19
C ARG A 196 -0.49 -29.85 16.82
N GLU A 197 -0.22 -30.43 15.66
CA GLU A 197 -1.11 -31.41 15.00
C GLU A 197 -0.82 -32.86 15.43
N SER A 198 -1.36 -33.30 16.58
CA SER A 198 -1.26 -34.65 17.19
C SER A 198 -0.11 -34.85 18.20
N CYS A 199 -0.33 -35.74 19.18
CA CYS A 199 0.58 -36.01 20.30
C CYS A 199 2.00 -36.41 19.87
N ASP A 200 2.15 -36.95 18.65
CA ASP A 200 3.41 -37.54 18.17
C ASP A 200 4.32 -36.51 17.45
N CYS A 201 3.81 -35.29 17.18
CA CYS A 201 4.57 -34.22 16.53
C CYS A 201 4.68 -32.93 17.37
N ASN A 202 4.20 -32.96 18.61
CA ASN A 202 4.31 -31.83 19.52
C ASN A 202 5.79 -31.44 19.73
N GLY A 203 6.07 -30.17 19.52
CA GLY A 203 7.40 -29.61 19.71
C GLY A 203 8.23 -29.43 18.44
N TYR A 204 7.88 -30.03 17.29
CA TYR A 204 8.60 -29.79 16.04
C TYR A 204 8.28 -28.39 15.47
N LEU A 205 9.21 -27.84 14.68
CA LEU A 205 9.00 -26.56 14.00
C LEU A 205 8.65 -26.77 12.53
N LYS A 206 7.64 -26.04 12.03
CA LYS A 206 7.06 -26.19 10.69
C LYS A 206 6.84 -24.84 10.03
N PHE A 207 7.14 -24.73 8.75
CA PHE A 207 6.75 -23.57 7.93
C PHE A 207 5.34 -23.74 7.40
N SER A 208 4.35 -23.65 8.28
CA SER A 208 2.92 -23.75 7.94
C SER A 208 2.15 -22.47 8.16
N GLU A 209 2.62 -21.59 9.05
CA GLU A 209 1.89 -20.37 9.35
C GLU A 209 1.91 -19.43 8.15
N THR A 210 0.74 -18.88 7.86
CA THR A 210 0.57 -17.93 6.76
C THR A 210 0.80 -16.49 7.23
N LEU A 211 0.84 -16.28 8.55
CA LEU A 211 0.89 -14.97 9.20
C LEU A 211 2.19 -14.81 9.98
N ALA A 212 2.80 -13.63 9.89
CA ALA A 212 4.00 -13.32 10.66
C ALA A 212 3.67 -13.15 12.15
N PHE A 213 2.51 -12.58 12.46
CA PHE A 213 2.07 -12.27 13.82
C PHE A 213 1.11 -13.37 14.34
N SER A 214 1.66 -14.34 15.06
CA SER A 214 0.94 -15.45 15.68
C SER A 214 1.62 -15.84 16.99
N PRO A 215 0.90 -16.34 18.01
CA PRO A 215 1.52 -16.79 19.26
C PRO A 215 2.50 -17.96 19.06
N TYR A 216 2.46 -18.62 17.90
CA TYR A 216 3.32 -19.76 17.56
C TYR A 216 4.52 -19.39 16.68
N THR A 217 4.55 -18.19 16.12
CA THR A 217 5.62 -17.70 15.23
C THR A 217 6.64 -16.82 15.95
N LYS A 218 6.39 -16.49 17.22
CA LYS A 218 7.26 -15.68 18.06
C LYS A 218 8.35 -16.55 18.70
N PHE A 219 9.60 -16.28 18.34
CA PHE A 219 10.77 -16.92 18.94
C PHE A 219 11.64 -15.88 19.65
N GLU A 220 12.05 -16.17 20.87
CA GLU A 220 13.04 -15.38 21.62
C GLU A 220 14.45 -15.84 21.23
N VAL A 221 15.32 -14.86 20.95
CA VAL A 221 16.74 -15.07 20.65
C VAL A 221 17.55 -14.62 21.86
N GLU A 222 18.14 -15.59 22.55
CA GLU A 222 18.98 -15.35 23.72
C GLU A 222 20.45 -15.53 23.32
N ARG A 223 21.34 -14.64 23.75
CA ARG A 223 22.78 -14.78 23.47
C ARG A 223 23.38 -15.86 24.37
N ALA A 224 24.25 -16.70 23.80
CA ALA A 224 25.02 -17.67 24.57
C ALA A 224 26.12 -17.00 25.40
N ASN A 225 26.59 -17.65 26.46
CA ASN A 225 27.68 -17.17 27.29
C ASN A 225 29.05 -17.41 26.59
N GLY A 226 29.77 -16.33 26.28
CA GLY A 226 31.10 -16.36 25.63
C GLY A 226 31.19 -15.55 24.34
N GLU A 227 32.39 -15.44 23.77
CA GLU A 227 32.64 -14.73 22.50
C GLU A 227 32.44 -15.67 21.31
N ASP A 228 31.42 -15.40 20.47
CA ASP A 228 31.28 -15.88 19.06
C ASP A 228 29.91 -15.58 18.40
N GLY A 229 29.08 -14.65 18.91
CA GLY A 229 27.80 -14.30 18.26
C GLY A 229 26.81 -15.47 18.13
N LEU A 230 26.97 -16.52 18.95
CA LEU A 230 26.07 -17.68 19.00
C LEU A 230 24.82 -17.38 19.82
N VAL A 231 23.73 -18.02 19.46
CA VAL A 231 22.42 -17.79 20.09
C VAL A 231 21.72 -19.09 20.46
N HIS A 232 20.83 -18.98 21.43
CA HIS A 232 19.75 -19.91 21.67
C HIS A 232 18.47 -19.35 21.05
N ILE A 233 17.70 -20.23 20.42
CA ILE A 233 16.38 -19.90 19.90
C ILE A 233 15.37 -20.59 20.80
N LYS A 234 14.39 -19.85 21.32
CA LYS A 234 13.39 -20.34 22.26
C LYS A 234 12.00 -20.03 21.72
N SER A 235 11.13 -21.03 21.70
CA SER A 235 9.73 -20.82 21.34
C SER A 235 9.02 -20.09 22.47
N CYS A 236 8.42 -18.93 22.20
CA CYS A 236 7.63 -18.21 23.21
C CYS A 236 6.31 -18.91 23.53
N HIS A 237 5.88 -19.89 22.72
CA HIS A 237 4.64 -20.61 22.94
C HIS A 237 4.72 -21.57 24.12
N ASN A 238 5.74 -22.44 24.14
CA ASN A 238 5.94 -23.46 25.18
C ASN A 238 7.12 -23.14 26.11
N ASN A 239 7.80 -22.00 25.91
CA ASN A 239 8.98 -21.57 26.67
C ASN A 239 10.19 -22.54 26.63
N GLN A 240 10.28 -23.40 25.62
CA GLN A 240 11.39 -24.34 25.46
C GLN A 240 12.37 -23.91 24.35
N TYR A 241 13.64 -24.26 24.56
CA TYR A 241 14.73 -24.03 23.61
C TYR A 241 14.71 -25.03 22.47
N CYS A 242 15.03 -24.53 21.27
CA CYS A 242 15.22 -25.32 20.08
C CYS A 242 16.47 -26.19 20.20
N LYS A 243 16.33 -27.46 19.83
CA LYS A 243 17.43 -28.44 19.77
C LYS A 243 17.26 -29.33 18.55
N ARG A 244 18.37 -29.95 18.12
CA ARG A 244 18.33 -30.99 17.10
C ARG A 244 17.89 -32.32 17.72
N VAL A 245 16.86 -32.96 17.15
CA VAL A 245 16.29 -34.23 17.62
C VAL A 245 16.46 -35.29 16.54
N LYS A 246 16.90 -36.49 16.94
CA LYS A 246 17.00 -37.64 16.04
C LYS A 246 15.67 -38.38 16.00
N ASN A 247 15.03 -38.45 14.85
CA ASN A 247 13.81 -39.21 14.62
C ASN A 247 13.79 -39.80 13.20
N VAL A 248 14.09 -41.10 13.10
CA VAL A 248 14.14 -41.83 11.82
C VAL A 248 12.74 -42.28 11.37
N SER A 249 11.78 -42.43 12.29
CA SER A 249 10.47 -42.98 11.97
C SER A 249 9.58 -42.03 11.18
N ILE A 250 9.94 -40.74 11.07
CA ILE A 250 9.19 -39.74 10.29
C ILE A 250 9.23 -40.09 8.79
N THR A 251 10.38 -40.48 8.25
CA THR A 251 10.55 -40.74 6.81
C THR A 251 11.01 -42.17 6.51
N GLY A 252 11.49 -42.91 7.51
CA GLY A 252 12.16 -44.20 7.30
C GLY A 252 13.52 -44.08 6.62
N ASN A 253 13.98 -42.86 6.28
CA ASN A 253 15.23 -42.61 5.58
C ASN A 253 16.32 -42.18 6.58
N SER A 254 17.42 -42.94 6.64
CA SER A 254 18.56 -42.63 7.51
C SER A 254 19.26 -41.32 7.15
N LYS A 255 19.07 -40.82 5.93
CA LYS A 255 19.55 -39.51 5.47
C LYS A 255 18.65 -38.34 5.87
N GLU A 256 17.50 -38.57 6.50
CA GLU A 256 16.49 -37.56 6.88
C GLU A 256 16.05 -37.69 8.36
N GLN A 257 17.02 -38.04 9.21
CA GLN A 257 16.74 -38.41 10.60
C GLN A 257 16.92 -37.30 11.65
N TYR A 258 17.38 -36.08 11.32
CA TYR A 258 17.59 -35.01 12.31
C TYR A 258 16.74 -33.78 12.01
N TRP A 259 15.89 -33.43 12.97
CA TRP A 259 14.87 -32.39 12.86
C TRP A 259 15.05 -31.37 13.97
N ILE A 260 14.50 -30.16 13.81
CA ILE A 260 14.51 -29.14 14.85
C ILE A 260 13.20 -29.14 15.64
N SER A 261 13.34 -29.15 16.96
CA SER A 261 12.22 -29.11 17.89
C SER A 261 12.50 -28.20 19.08
N ALA A 262 11.49 -27.44 19.52
CA ALA A 262 11.48 -26.66 20.75
C ALA A 262 11.15 -27.56 21.94
N ALA A 263 12.14 -28.32 22.43
CA ALA A 263 11.95 -29.39 23.42
C ALA A 263 13.07 -29.46 24.49
N ALA A 264 13.88 -28.42 24.65
CA ALA A 264 14.84 -28.32 25.76
C ALA A 264 14.34 -27.32 26.80
N ASP A 265 14.33 -27.72 28.08
CA ASP A 265 13.89 -26.83 29.17
C ASP A 265 14.95 -25.78 29.56
N LYS A 266 16.22 -26.02 29.21
CA LYS A 266 17.36 -25.17 29.56
C LYS A 266 18.34 -25.04 28.39
N PRO A 267 19.09 -23.94 28.29
CA PRO A 267 20.15 -23.80 27.30
C PRO A 267 21.31 -24.77 27.59
N VAL A 268 21.89 -25.36 26.55
CA VAL A 268 23.05 -26.25 26.62
C VAL A 268 24.11 -25.78 25.62
N GLU A 269 25.19 -25.22 26.14
CA GLU A 269 26.27 -24.60 25.35
C GLU A 269 27.44 -25.55 25.04
N VAL A 270 27.42 -26.77 25.58
CA VAL A 270 28.48 -27.74 25.35
C VAL A 270 28.44 -28.23 23.89
N ARG A 271 29.33 -27.69 23.05
CA ARG A 271 29.36 -27.92 21.60
C ARG A 271 29.50 -29.40 21.19
N SER A 272 29.97 -30.29 22.06
CA SER A 272 30.09 -31.73 21.80
C SER A 272 28.86 -32.55 22.20
N LYS A 273 27.91 -31.99 22.96
CA LYS A 273 26.72 -32.73 23.44
C LYS A 273 25.62 -32.74 22.39
N LYS A 274 25.02 -33.92 22.17
CA LYS A 274 23.84 -34.07 21.30
C LYS A 274 22.63 -33.22 21.72
N SER A 275 22.57 -32.80 22.98
CA SER A 275 21.54 -31.92 23.53
C SER A 275 21.84 -30.43 23.35
N CYS A 276 22.87 -30.07 22.57
CA CYS A 276 23.26 -28.69 22.28
C CYS A 276 22.07 -27.87 21.74
N THR A 277 21.93 -26.64 22.23
CA THR A 277 20.90 -25.67 21.82
C THR A 277 21.49 -24.43 21.15
N LEU A 278 22.77 -24.50 20.76
CA LEU A 278 23.47 -23.40 20.10
C LEU A 278 23.20 -23.38 18.60
N PHE A 279 22.87 -22.20 18.09
CA PHE A 279 22.74 -21.89 16.69
C PHE A 279 23.64 -20.71 16.31
N LYS A 280 24.09 -20.71 15.06
CA LYS A 280 24.77 -19.58 14.44
C LYS A 280 23.85 -18.97 13.40
N LEU A 281 23.52 -17.69 13.57
CA LEU A 281 22.78 -16.90 12.58
C LEU A 281 23.80 -16.29 11.61
N ILE A 282 23.75 -16.71 10.35
CA ILE A 282 24.72 -16.34 9.33
C ILE A 282 24.03 -15.36 8.38
N PRO A 283 24.37 -14.05 8.38
CA PRO A 283 23.77 -13.10 7.47
C PRO A 283 24.10 -13.45 6.02
N VAL A 284 23.08 -13.42 5.16
CA VAL A 284 23.16 -13.65 3.72
C VAL A 284 22.99 -12.33 2.96
N ASP A 285 22.01 -11.53 3.38
CA ASP A 285 21.73 -10.19 2.87
C ASP A 285 21.21 -9.32 4.01
N THR A 286 22.05 -8.38 4.47
CA THR A 286 21.73 -7.47 5.57
C THR A 286 20.80 -6.33 5.18
N ALA A 287 20.56 -6.09 3.89
CA ALA A 287 19.58 -5.10 3.43
C ALA A 287 18.15 -5.66 3.50
N THR A 288 17.99 -6.96 3.26
CA THR A 288 16.69 -7.66 3.34
C THR A 288 16.53 -8.53 4.59
N ASN A 289 17.45 -8.44 5.54
CA ASN A 289 17.50 -9.25 6.77
C ASN A 289 17.44 -10.77 6.51
N LYS A 290 18.04 -11.25 5.42
CA LYS A 290 18.10 -12.68 5.10
C LYS A 290 19.28 -13.34 5.79
N ILE A 291 19.03 -14.50 6.36
CA ILE A 291 20.01 -15.31 7.07
C ILE A 291 19.92 -16.78 6.68
N ARG A 292 20.97 -17.52 7.02
CA ARG A 292 20.96 -18.96 7.24
C ARG A 292 21.12 -19.26 8.72
N ILE A 293 20.63 -20.41 9.14
CA ILE A 293 20.76 -20.86 10.53
C ILE A 293 21.51 -22.20 10.51
N MET A 294 22.59 -22.27 11.29
CA MET A 294 23.39 -23.49 11.44
C MET A 294 23.33 -23.99 12.87
N HIS A 295 23.09 -25.28 13.07
CA HIS A 295 23.17 -25.91 14.38
C HIS A 295 24.64 -26.21 14.72
N VAL A 296 25.14 -25.65 15.83
CA VAL A 296 26.58 -25.56 16.11
C VAL A 296 27.23 -26.92 16.34
N GLN A 297 26.60 -27.82 17.11
CA GLN A 297 27.19 -29.12 17.43
C GLN A 297 27.37 -30.01 16.19
N SER A 298 26.51 -29.86 15.18
CA SER A 298 26.54 -30.72 14.02
C SER A 298 27.08 -30.06 12.76
N GLY A 299 27.28 -28.74 12.75
CA GLY A 299 27.64 -28.00 11.54
C GLY A 299 26.57 -28.01 10.44
N CYS A 300 25.37 -28.53 10.73
CA CYS A 300 24.32 -28.68 9.72
C CYS A 300 23.44 -27.44 9.64
N TYR A 301 23.08 -27.07 8.41
CA TYR A 301 22.14 -25.99 8.13
C TYR A 301 20.71 -26.44 8.34
N LEU A 302 19.89 -25.52 8.84
CA LEU A 302 18.45 -25.69 8.92
C LEU A 302 17.85 -25.46 7.54
N CYS A 303 17.04 -26.39 7.07
CA CYS A 303 16.30 -26.26 5.82
C CYS A 303 14.85 -26.66 6.00
N LEU A 304 13.97 -26.00 5.26
CA LEU A 304 12.61 -26.49 5.03
C LEU A 304 12.69 -27.78 4.23
N TRP A 305 12.08 -28.84 4.74
CA TRP A 305 12.12 -30.15 4.07
C TRP A 305 10.73 -30.62 3.67
N TRP A 306 10.65 -31.26 2.50
CA TRP A 306 9.43 -31.85 1.97
C TRP A 306 9.46 -33.36 2.20
N VAL A 307 8.40 -33.90 2.79
CA VAL A 307 8.25 -35.33 3.05
C VAL A 307 6.84 -35.79 2.67
N ASP A 308 6.72 -37.04 2.26
CA ASP A 308 5.47 -37.66 1.83
C ASP A 308 4.38 -37.67 2.93
N PRO A 309 4.67 -37.90 4.23
CA PRO A 309 3.66 -37.76 5.27
C PRO A 309 3.20 -36.30 5.40
N PRO A 310 1.90 -35.99 5.18
CA PRO A 310 1.41 -34.62 5.16
C PRO A 310 1.60 -33.89 6.50
N THR A 311 1.68 -34.65 7.60
CA THR A 311 1.89 -34.14 8.96
C THR A 311 3.24 -33.42 9.07
N PHE A 312 4.35 -34.05 8.71
CA PHE A 312 5.71 -33.49 8.87
C PHE A 312 6.20 -32.70 7.65
N ASN A 313 5.35 -32.53 6.66
CA ASN A 313 5.68 -31.74 5.48
C ASN A 313 5.97 -30.27 5.88
N ASN A 314 7.03 -29.67 5.32
CA ASN A 314 7.55 -28.33 5.67
C ASN A 314 8.14 -28.19 7.07
N CYS A 315 8.43 -29.29 7.76
CA CYS A 315 9.20 -29.25 9.00
C CYS A 315 10.68 -28.91 8.75
N VAL A 316 11.35 -28.43 9.79
CA VAL A 316 12.76 -28.00 9.69
C VAL A 316 13.70 -29.18 9.91
N LEU A 317 14.45 -29.53 8.88
CA LEU A 317 15.48 -30.57 8.88
C LEU A 317 16.87 -29.95 9.10
N ALA A 318 17.79 -30.70 9.71
CA ALA A 318 19.16 -30.25 9.98
C ALA A 318 20.19 -31.37 9.76
N ASN A 319 20.30 -31.85 8.52
CA ASN A 319 21.13 -33.00 8.15
C ASN A 319 22.36 -32.69 7.28
N TYR A 320 22.38 -31.53 6.63
CA TYR A 320 23.34 -31.22 5.58
C TYR A 320 24.32 -30.13 6.04
N GLU A 321 25.61 -30.36 5.78
CA GLU A 321 26.71 -29.39 6.03
C GLU A 321 26.96 -28.46 4.83
N VAL A 322 26.18 -28.63 3.77
CA VAL A 322 26.21 -27.80 2.55
C VAL A 322 24.86 -27.11 2.37
N PHE A 323 24.89 -25.94 1.72
CA PHE A 323 23.69 -25.14 1.43
C PHE A 323 22.77 -25.84 0.44
N ASP A 324 21.47 -25.53 0.49
CA ASP A 324 20.49 -26.01 -0.49
C ASP A 324 20.43 -25.06 -1.69
N ASP A 325 20.44 -25.61 -2.91
CA ASP A 325 20.39 -24.83 -4.16
C ASP A 325 18.98 -24.23 -4.42
N ASN A 326 17.95 -24.71 -3.70
CA ASN A 326 16.55 -24.31 -3.88
C ASN A 326 16.06 -23.25 -2.89
N SER A 327 16.95 -22.60 -2.13
CA SER A 327 16.61 -21.56 -1.15
C SER A 327 15.75 -22.03 0.04
N CYS A 328 15.67 -23.34 0.32
CA CYS A 328 14.93 -23.84 1.50
C CYS A 328 15.66 -23.61 2.82
N ASP A 329 16.94 -23.23 2.76
CA ASP A 329 17.82 -22.86 3.88
C ASP A 329 17.88 -21.34 4.13
N LEU A 330 17.20 -20.55 3.30
CA LEU A 330 17.16 -19.09 3.38
C LEU A 330 15.92 -18.60 4.14
N PHE A 331 16.17 -17.81 5.19
CA PHE A 331 15.15 -17.25 6.05
C PHE A 331 15.24 -15.74 6.12
N THR A 332 14.12 -15.05 5.94
CA THR A 332 14.00 -13.62 6.22
C THR A 332 13.66 -13.45 7.70
N VAL A 333 14.47 -12.68 8.42
CA VAL A 333 14.23 -12.33 9.82
C VAL A 333 13.41 -11.07 9.91
N ILE A 334 12.29 -11.16 10.62
CA ILE A 334 11.42 -10.04 10.93
C ILE A 334 11.48 -9.82 12.44
N ASP A 335 11.76 -8.59 12.85
CA ASP A 335 11.69 -8.20 14.27
C ASP A 335 10.22 -8.19 14.69
N TRP A 336 9.88 -9.05 15.67
CA TRP A 336 8.51 -9.21 16.14
C TRP A 336 8.00 -7.96 16.88
N GLU A 337 8.87 -7.24 17.60
CA GLU A 337 8.49 -6.03 18.33
C GLU A 337 8.26 -4.86 17.36
N LEU A 338 9.10 -4.72 16.33
CA LEU A 338 8.85 -3.76 15.26
C LEU A 338 7.58 -4.10 14.49
N LEU A 339 7.32 -5.38 14.21
CA LEU A 339 6.07 -5.81 13.58
C LEU A 339 4.84 -5.48 14.45
N ALA A 340 4.92 -5.72 15.76
CA ALA A 340 3.86 -5.41 16.71
C ALA A 340 3.58 -3.91 16.87
N ASN A 341 4.61 -3.08 16.64
CA ASN A 341 4.59 -1.63 16.90
C ASN A 341 4.65 -0.78 15.62
N LYS A 342 4.68 -1.39 14.44
CA LYS A 342 4.65 -0.66 13.17
C LYS A 342 3.30 0.06 13.06
N PRO A 343 3.28 1.40 13.01
CA PRO A 343 2.03 2.11 12.77
C PRO A 343 1.54 1.71 11.38
N PHE A 344 0.36 1.08 11.30
CA PHE A 344 -0.28 0.83 10.03
C PHE A 344 -0.68 2.19 9.44
N ALA A 345 -0.06 2.56 8.31
CA ALA A 345 -0.45 3.74 7.55
C ALA A 345 -1.80 3.46 6.88
N SER A 346 -2.87 3.57 7.67
CA SER A 346 -4.22 3.36 7.16
C SER A 346 -4.60 4.49 6.22
N PRO A 347 -5.28 4.18 5.09
CA PRO A 347 -6.04 5.19 4.38
C PRO A 347 -7.02 5.88 5.33
N ARG A 348 -7.30 7.16 5.06
CA ARG A 348 -8.28 7.94 5.82
C ARG A 348 -9.67 7.33 5.73
N PHE A 349 -10.08 6.86 4.55
CA PHE A 349 -11.35 6.17 4.37
C PHE A 349 -11.12 4.72 3.99
N ILE A 350 -11.73 3.82 4.76
CA ILE A 350 -11.56 2.38 4.59
C ILE A 350 -12.90 1.67 4.37
N VAL A 351 -12.81 0.52 3.71
CA VAL A 351 -13.83 -0.53 3.74
C VAL A 351 -13.19 -1.77 4.35
N LEU A 352 -13.87 -2.38 5.32
CA LEU A 352 -13.40 -3.59 5.99
C LEU A 352 -14.09 -4.82 5.40
N LYS A 353 -13.30 -5.77 4.89
CA LYS A 353 -13.81 -7.07 4.39
C LYS A 353 -13.39 -8.19 5.34
N SER A 354 -14.33 -9.01 5.77
CA SER A 354 -14.04 -10.20 6.59
C SER A 354 -13.59 -11.36 5.70
N HIS A 355 -12.53 -12.05 6.12
CA HIS A 355 -12.07 -13.28 5.48
C HIS A 355 -12.99 -14.47 5.74
N GLN A 356 -13.71 -14.43 6.85
CA GLN A 356 -14.53 -15.55 7.33
C GLN A 356 -15.78 -15.78 6.48
N ASN A 357 -16.43 -14.70 6.02
CA ASN A 357 -17.64 -14.79 5.19
C ASN A 357 -17.55 -14.03 3.86
N ASN A 358 -16.40 -13.41 3.55
CA ASN A 358 -16.16 -12.61 2.34
C ASN A 358 -17.10 -11.40 2.14
N LYS A 359 -17.77 -10.95 3.20
CA LYS A 359 -18.64 -9.78 3.19
C LYS A 359 -17.94 -8.55 3.76
N TYR A 360 -18.52 -7.38 3.53
CA TYR A 360 -18.01 -6.11 4.04
C TYR A 360 -18.73 -5.75 5.35
N LEU A 361 -18.01 -5.10 6.25
CA LEU A 361 -18.60 -4.50 7.43
C LEU A 361 -19.55 -3.40 6.98
N GLY A 362 -20.78 -3.44 7.47
CA GLY A 362 -21.76 -2.41 7.21
C GLY A 362 -22.59 -2.10 8.43
N PHE A 363 -23.22 -0.92 8.39
CA PHE A 363 -24.25 -0.53 9.32
C PHE A 363 -25.52 -1.36 9.11
N ASP A 364 -26.09 -1.95 10.17
CA ASP A 364 -27.31 -2.74 10.07
C ASP A 364 -28.51 -1.85 9.76
N HIS A 365 -29.05 -1.96 8.54
CA HIS A 365 -30.19 -1.19 8.04
C HIS A 365 -31.45 -2.04 7.78
N GLU A 366 -31.37 -3.36 7.93
CA GLU A 366 -32.46 -4.28 7.55
C GLU A 366 -33.69 -4.22 8.48
N LYS A 367 -33.56 -3.67 9.69
CA LYS A 367 -34.64 -3.64 10.71
C LYS A 367 -35.20 -2.25 11.05
N GLY A 368 -34.91 -1.23 10.25
CA GLY A 368 -35.65 0.04 10.26
C GLY A 368 -35.48 0.94 11.50
N ASP A 369 -34.80 0.50 12.56
CA ASP A 369 -34.48 1.34 13.73
C ASP A 369 -32.98 1.58 13.81
N TYR A 370 -32.51 2.60 13.07
CA TYR A 370 -31.10 3.02 12.94
C TYR A 370 -30.42 3.43 14.27
N LYS A 371 -31.16 3.38 15.39
CA LYS A 371 -30.77 3.99 16.66
C LYS A 371 -29.68 3.22 17.41
N ASP A 372 -29.54 1.92 17.16
CA ASP A 372 -28.68 1.06 17.98
C ASP A 372 -27.21 1.01 17.53
N GLY A 373 -26.88 1.57 16.36
CA GLY A 373 -25.49 1.65 15.90
C GLY A 373 -24.85 0.29 15.58
N TYR A 374 -25.65 -0.75 15.29
CA TYR A 374 -25.13 -2.10 15.09
C TYR A 374 -24.34 -2.25 13.80
N LEU A 375 -23.24 -3.02 13.89
CA LEU A 375 -22.34 -3.31 12.78
C LEU A 375 -22.29 -4.82 12.52
N LYS A 376 -22.37 -5.19 11.25
CA LYS A 376 -22.37 -6.59 10.79
C LYS A 376 -21.58 -6.74 9.50
N PHE A 377 -20.95 -7.89 9.31
CA PHE A 377 -20.35 -8.27 8.02
C PHE A 377 -21.40 -8.89 7.11
N PHE A 378 -22.34 -8.09 6.61
CA PHE A 378 -23.43 -8.57 5.75
C PHE A 378 -23.47 -7.88 4.39
N GLU A 379 -22.80 -6.73 4.25
CA GLU A 379 -22.75 -5.98 3.00
C GLU A 379 -22.05 -6.80 1.93
N THR A 380 -22.68 -6.89 0.76
CA THR A 380 -22.14 -7.69 -0.35
C THR A 380 -21.36 -6.85 -1.33
N ARG A 381 -21.51 -5.53 -1.33
CA ARG A 381 -20.86 -4.62 -2.28
C ARG A 381 -19.88 -3.71 -1.57
N VAL A 382 -18.65 -3.63 -2.10
CA VAL A 382 -17.63 -2.69 -1.62
C VAL A 382 -18.06 -1.22 -1.74
N ALA A 383 -18.93 -0.93 -2.70
CA ALA A 383 -19.50 0.39 -2.96
C ALA A 383 -20.68 0.75 -2.05
N SER A 384 -21.06 -0.13 -1.12
CA SER A 384 -22.21 0.12 -0.26
C SER A 384 -21.98 1.40 0.55
N PRO A 385 -22.94 2.33 0.60
CA PRO A 385 -22.79 3.53 1.43
C PRO A 385 -22.55 3.12 2.89
N TYR A 386 -23.19 2.04 3.35
CA TYR A 386 -23.09 1.53 4.71
C TYR A 386 -21.74 0.95 5.10
N ALA A 387 -20.85 0.71 4.13
CA ALA A 387 -19.56 0.06 4.35
C ALA A 387 -18.35 1.01 4.44
N LYS A 388 -18.59 2.33 4.37
CA LYS A 388 -17.54 3.36 4.43
C LYS A 388 -17.26 3.80 5.87
N PHE A 389 -16.01 3.69 6.30
CA PHE A 389 -15.53 4.15 7.59
C PHE A 389 -14.40 5.16 7.43
N GLU A 390 -14.33 6.14 8.33
CA GLU A 390 -13.22 7.08 8.43
C GLU A 390 -12.30 6.67 9.58
N VAL A 391 -11.00 6.72 9.35
CA VAL A 391 -9.94 6.44 10.31
C VAL A 391 -9.31 7.76 10.69
N GLU A 392 -9.39 8.10 11.98
CA GLU A 392 -8.84 9.34 12.55
C GLU A 392 -7.72 8.99 13.52
N ILE A 393 -6.55 9.62 13.37
CA ILE A 393 -5.41 9.36 14.25
C ILE A 393 -5.68 9.97 15.64
N ALA A 394 -5.39 9.23 16.70
CA ALA A 394 -5.55 9.70 18.08
C ALA A 394 -4.61 10.88 18.40
N GLN A 395 -5.12 11.90 19.08
CA GLN A 395 -4.42 13.15 19.39
C GLN A 395 -3.32 12.97 20.44
N ARG A 396 -3.59 12.26 21.54
CA ARG A 396 -2.58 11.99 22.60
C ARG A 396 -1.70 10.77 22.30
N GLY A 397 -2.01 10.02 21.25
CA GLY A 397 -1.42 8.70 20.95
C GLY A 397 -0.71 8.60 19.60
N GLY A 398 -0.41 9.71 18.92
CA GLY A 398 0.15 9.71 17.56
C GLY A 398 1.47 8.92 17.38
N ILE A 399 2.17 8.60 18.47
CA ILE A 399 3.40 7.78 18.47
C ILE A 399 3.09 6.26 18.48
N ASP A 400 1.93 5.85 19.02
CA ASP A 400 1.56 4.43 19.20
C ASP A 400 0.79 3.85 17.98
N GLY A 401 0.48 4.67 16.97
CA GLY A 401 -0.30 4.27 15.80
C GLY A 401 -1.77 3.93 16.10
N LEU A 402 -2.33 4.48 17.19
CA LEU A 402 -3.72 4.27 17.58
C LEU A 402 -4.67 5.16 16.78
N VAL A 403 -5.85 4.62 16.49
CA VAL A 403 -6.85 5.29 15.66
C VAL A 403 -8.24 5.20 16.28
N HIS A 404 -9.07 6.19 15.95
CA HIS A 404 -10.51 6.11 16.04
C HIS A 404 -11.06 5.64 14.70
N ILE A 405 -12.08 4.79 14.74
CA ILE A 405 -12.81 4.38 13.53
C ILE A 405 -14.22 4.96 13.64
N ARG A 406 -14.67 5.65 12.59
CA ARG A 406 -15.95 6.36 12.57
C ARG A 406 -16.78 5.88 11.40
N SER A 407 -18.05 5.58 11.64
CA SER A 407 -18.97 5.25 10.55
C SER A 407 -19.28 6.52 9.75
N SER A 408 -19.11 6.47 8.42
CA SER A 408 -19.48 7.59 7.55
C SER A 408 -21.01 7.73 7.37
N GLN A 409 -21.79 6.76 7.86
CA GLN A 409 -23.25 6.80 7.77
C GLN A 409 -23.88 7.63 8.87
N ASN A 410 -23.60 7.28 10.12
CA ASN A 410 -24.21 7.94 11.27
C ASN A 410 -23.28 8.93 11.98
N ASN A 411 -22.08 9.13 11.42
CA ASN A 411 -21.04 9.99 11.94
C ASN A 411 -20.54 9.69 13.36
N LYS A 412 -20.87 8.50 13.91
CA LYS A 412 -20.47 8.08 15.25
C LYS A 412 -19.24 7.18 15.22
N TYR A 413 -18.45 7.28 16.29
CA TYR A 413 -17.25 6.48 16.51
C TYR A 413 -17.60 5.08 16.99
N LEU A 414 -16.78 4.12 16.59
CA LEU A 414 -16.84 2.75 17.05
C LEU A 414 -16.42 2.69 18.52
N VAL A 415 -17.19 1.96 19.31
CA VAL A 415 -16.97 1.74 20.74
C VAL A 415 -17.41 0.33 21.12
N SER A 416 -16.76 -0.25 22.13
CA SER A 416 -17.15 -1.55 22.65
C SER A 416 -18.30 -1.40 23.65
N ASP A 417 -19.40 -2.13 23.39
CA ASP A 417 -20.49 -2.37 24.33
C ASP A 417 -20.29 -3.78 24.90
N GLU A 418 -19.38 -3.87 25.89
CA GLU A 418 -18.86 -5.11 26.49
C GLU A 418 -18.21 -6.06 25.49
N THR A 419 -19.02 -6.86 24.79
CA THR A 419 -18.59 -7.86 23.82
C THR A 419 -18.86 -7.46 22.37
N ARG A 420 -19.68 -6.42 22.13
CA ARG A 420 -20.05 -5.99 20.77
C ARG A 420 -19.32 -4.71 20.40
N ILE A 421 -19.01 -4.52 19.12
CA ILE A 421 -18.57 -3.21 18.63
C ILE A 421 -19.77 -2.51 17.96
N THR A 422 -20.05 -1.27 18.36
CA THR A 422 -21.15 -0.47 17.83
C THR A 422 -20.64 0.91 17.42
N ALA A 423 -21.31 1.55 16.45
CA ALA A 423 -21.05 2.94 16.06
C ALA A 423 -22.02 3.88 16.79
N THR A 424 -21.81 4.09 18.10
CA THR A 424 -22.73 4.86 18.97
C THR A 424 -22.09 6.08 19.65
N ALA A 425 -20.75 6.14 19.73
CA ALA A 425 -20.06 7.22 20.40
C ALA A 425 -20.08 8.52 19.57
N LYS A 426 -20.55 9.63 20.16
CA LYS A 426 -20.67 10.93 19.47
C LYS A 426 -19.35 11.71 19.36
N LYS A 427 -18.39 11.41 20.23
CA LYS A 427 -17.08 12.07 20.32
C LYS A 427 -15.99 11.02 20.52
N PRO A 428 -14.75 11.28 20.08
CA PRO A 428 -13.64 10.41 20.41
C PRO A 428 -13.36 10.47 21.92
N GLU A 429 -13.00 9.32 22.48
CA GLU A 429 -12.55 9.14 23.87
C GLU A 429 -11.27 8.31 23.86
N GLU A 430 -10.20 8.90 24.38
CA GLU A 430 -8.84 8.36 24.35
C GLU A 430 -8.38 7.82 25.73
N ASP A 431 -9.17 8.02 26.78
CA ASP A 431 -8.90 7.43 28.08
C ASP A 431 -9.09 5.91 28.03
N ARG A 432 -7.96 5.19 28.01
CA ARG A 432 -7.90 3.73 27.90
C ARG A 432 -8.55 2.99 29.06
N SER A 433 -8.85 3.67 30.17
CA SER A 433 -9.50 3.08 31.35
C SER A 433 -11.03 3.07 31.27
N LYS A 434 -11.63 3.91 30.41
CA LYS A 434 -13.08 4.06 30.31
C LYS A 434 -13.68 3.04 29.34
N ASN A 435 -14.84 2.47 29.71
CA ASN A 435 -15.61 1.61 28.81
C ASN A 435 -16.05 2.33 27.53
N SER A 436 -16.15 3.66 27.56
CA SER A 436 -16.43 4.51 26.40
C SER A 436 -15.22 4.74 25.48
N CYS A 437 -14.07 4.12 25.73
CA CYS A 437 -12.88 4.23 24.92
C CYS A 437 -13.16 3.87 23.45
N THR A 438 -12.69 4.70 22.52
CA THR A 438 -12.91 4.57 21.07
C THR A 438 -11.63 4.25 20.30
N LEU A 439 -10.57 3.87 21.03
CA LEU A 439 -9.25 3.60 20.46
C LEU A 439 -9.14 2.16 19.96
N PHE A 440 -8.62 2.03 18.73
CA PHE A 440 -8.26 0.76 18.10
C PHE A 440 -6.81 0.80 17.65
N LYS A 441 -6.19 -0.39 17.57
CA LYS A 441 -4.89 -0.59 16.93
C LYS A 441 -5.08 -1.50 15.71
N LEU A 442 -4.69 -0.98 14.54
CA LEU A 442 -4.65 -1.73 13.29
C LEU A 442 -3.28 -2.41 13.20
N ILE A 443 -3.25 -3.73 13.31
CA ILE A 443 -2.01 -4.52 13.32
C ILE A 443 -1.88 -5.18 11.95
N SER A 444 -0.86 -4.78 11.19
CA SER A 444 -0.59 -5.36 9.88
C SER A 444 -0.15 -6.81 10.02
N VAL A 445 -0.76 -7.69 9.23
CA VAL A 445 -0.45 -9.11 9.18
C VAL A 445 0.30 -9.45 7.89
N ASP A 446 -0.11 -8.83 6.79
CA ASP A 446 0.59 -8.83 5.50
C ASP A 446 0.41 -7.46 4.83
N ASP A 447 1.50 -6.68 4.80
CA ASP A 447 1.52 -5.34 4.18
C ASP A 447 1.19 -5.40 2.67
N ALA A 448 1.53 -6.48 1.97
CA ALA A 448 1.26 -6.61 0.53
C ALA A 448 -0.22 -6.93 0.24
N ALA A 449 -0.90 -7.58 1.18
CA ALA A 449 -2.30 -7.98 1.06
C ALA A 449 -3.28 -6.99 1.75
N ASN A 450 -2.76 -5.96 2.43
CA ASN A 450 -3.54 -5.05 3.29
C ASN A 450 -4.38 -5.80 4.33
N GLU A 451 -3.84 -6.89 4.86
CA GLU A 451 -4.51 -7.72 5.85
C GLU A 451 -4.15 -7.26 7.26
N VAL A 452 -5.18 -7.07 8.08
CA VAL A 452 -5.03 -6.58 9.44
C VAL A 452 -5.80 -7.40 10.46
N GLN A 453 -5.28 -7.40 11.67
CA GLN A 453 -6.04 -7.64 12.89
C GLN A 453 -6.36 -6.30 13.53
N ILE A 454 -7.55 -6.18 14.13
CA ILE A 454 -7.98 -4.95 14.78
C ILE A 454 -8.14 -5.24 16.27
N LEU A 455 -7.36 -4.54 17.10
CA LEU A 455 -7.39 -4.65 18.55
C LEU A 455 -8.16 -3.47 19.13
N HIS A 456 -9.17 -3.73 19.98
CA HIS A 456 -9.79 -2.70 20.79
C HIS A 456 -8.93 -2.44 22.04
N VAL A 457 -8.52 -1.19 22.26
CA VAL A 457 -7.45 -0.86 23.23
C VAL A 457 -7.88 -1.08 24.68
N GLN A 458 -9.09 -0.68 25.06
CA GLN A 458 -9.52 -0.79 26.46
C GLN A 458 -9.75 -2.23 26.88
N SER A 459 -10.43 -3.04 26.06
CA SER A 459 -10.72 -4.43 26.39
C SER A 459 -9.53 -5.36 26.15
N ARG A 460 -8.52 -4.91 25.38
CA ARG A 460 -7.37 -5.70 24.91
C ARG A 460 -7.78 -6.96 24.12
N LYS A 461 -8.96 -6.91 23.50
CA LYS A 461 -9.54 -7.99 22.71
C LYS A 461 -9.57 -7.62 21.24
N TYR A 462 -9.45 -8.63 20.38
CA TYR A 462 -9.46 -8.47 18.93
C TYR A 462 -10.90 -8.46 18.41
N LEU A 463 -11.13 -7.73 17.32
CA LEU A 463 -12.40 -7.80 16.61
C LEU A 463 -12.57 -9.20 16.00
N TRP A 464 -13.77 -9.75 16.18
CA TRP A 464 -14.16 -11.07 15.70
C TRP A 464 -15.55 -11.04 15.07
N VAL A 465 -15.75 -11.90 14.07
CA VAL A 465 -17.04 -12.04 13.38
C VAL A 465 -17.73 -13.33 13.82
N LYS A 466 -18.94 -13.20 14.36
CA LYS A 466 -19.73 -14.38 14.74
C LYS A 466 -20.31 -15.07 13.51
N ARG A 467 -19.87 -16.30 13.21
CA ARG A 467 -20.27 -17.10 12.03
C ARG A 467 -21.77 -17.08 11.74
N GLU A 468 -22.62 -17.32 12.74
CA GLU A 468 -24.06 -17.54 12.53
C GLU A 468 -24.82 -16.24 12.25
N THR A 469 -24.33 -15.12 12.77
CA THR A 469 -25.05 -13.83 12.76
C THR A 469 -24.34 -12.74 11.96
N SER A 470 -23.08 -12.99 11.58
CA SER A 470 -22.15 -12.01 11.01
C SER A 470 -21.96 -10.74 11.88
N ASN A 471 -22.26 -10.81 13.18
CA ASN A 471 -22.09 -9.71 14.11
C ASN A 471 -20.60 -9.43 14.37
N LEU A 472 -20.25 -8.14 14.52
CA LEU A 472 -18.92 -7.72 14.95
C LEU A 472 -18.84 -7.65 16.48
N LEU A 473 -17.89 -8.40 17.03
CA LEU A 473 -17.70 -8.62 18.47
C LEU A 473 -16.23 -8.45 18.85
N THR A 474 -15.91 -8.51 20.14
CA THR A 474 -14.53 -8.60 20.65
C THR A 474 -14.27 -9.97 21.27
N SER A 475 -13.08 -10.55 21.00
CA SER A 475 -12.67 -11.88 21.47
C SER A 475 -11.19 -11.94 21.84
N GLU A 476 -10.83 -12.87 22.73
CA GLU A 476 -9.43 -13.18 23.09
C GLU A 476 -8.80 -14.19 22.10
N HIS A 477 -9.62 -14.88 21.30
CA HIS A 477 -9.15 -15.85 20.31
C HIS A 477 -8.57 -15.15 19.07
N LEU A 478 -7.40 -15.59 18.61
CA LEU A 478 -6.67 -15.00 17.47
C LEU A 478 -6.96 -15.69 16.13
N GLU A 479 -7.56 -16.88 16.15
CA GLU A 479 -7.80 -17.67 14.94
C GLU A 479 -9.00 -17.08 14.17
N GLU A 480 -8.83 -16.85 12.86
CA GLU A 480 -9.84 -16.35 11.90
C GLU A 480 -10.22 -14.85 11.95
N ASN A 481 -9.54 -14.02 12.75
CA ASN A 481 -9.84 -12.60 12.93
C ASN A 481 -9.16 -11.64 11.94
N MET A 482 -9.15 -12.01 10.67
CA MET A 482 -8.48 -11.23 9.63
C MET A 482 -9.47 -10.41 8.83
N PHE A 483 -9.09 -9.14 8.63
CA PHE A 483 -9.81 -8.21 7.81
C PHE A 483 -8.90 -7.67 6.72
N THR A 484 -9.41 -7.55 5.51
CA THR A 484 -8.74 -6.76 4.48
C THR A 484 -9.21 -5.32 4.59
N ILE A 485 -8.26 -4.40 4.73
CA ILE A 485 -8.51 -2.97 4.57
C ILE A 485 -8.43 -2.65 3.08
N ILE A 486 -9.53 -2.11 2.56
CA ILE A 486 -9.59 -1.56 1.21
C ILE A 486 -9.58 -0.04 1.34
N ASP A 487 -8.63 0.60 0.67
CA ASP A 487 -8.60 2.06 0.53
C ASP A 487 -9.81 2.50 -0.29
N TRP A 488 -10.78 3.13 0.37
CA TRP A 488 -11.99 3.61 -0.28
C TRP A 488 -11.68 4.68 -1.34
N GLU A 489 -10.66 5.51 -1.13
CA GLU A 489 -10.30 6.59 -2.06
C GLU A 489 -9.66 6.06 -3.34
N SER A 490 -9.07 4.86 -3.28
CA SER A 490 -8.56 4.14 -4.46
C SER A 490 -9.66 3.53 -5.33
N LEU A 491 -10.86 3.33 -4.78
CA LEU A 491 -11.98 2.73 -5.51
C LEU A 491 -12.57 3.74 -6.50
N VAL A 492 -12.90 3.25 -7.70
CA VAL A 492 -13.55 4.05 -8.73
C VAL A 492 -14.94 3.52 -9.03
N PHE A 493 -15.93 4.25 -8.53
CA PHE A 493 -17.35 4.09 -8.82
C PHE A 493 -17.71 4.95 -10.03
N LEU A 494 -17.85 4.29 -11.19
CA LEU A 494 -18.33 4.94 -12.41
C LEU A 494 -19.85 5.10 -12.34
N PRO A 495 -20.40 6.21 -12.88
CA PRO A 495 -21.84 6.34 -13.11
C PRO A 495 -22.38 5.19 -13.97
N ARG A 496 -23.69 4.93 -13.85
CA ARG A 496 -24.36 3.89 -14.63
C ARG A 496 -24.16 4.07 -16.14
N HIS A 497 -24.22 5.30 -16.63
CA HIS A 497 -24.02 5.66 -18.03
C HIS A 497 -22.79 6.55 -18.16
N VAL A 498 -21.87 6.19 -19.05
CA VAL A 498 -20.61 6.90 -19.28
C VAL A 498 -20.28 6.99 -20.77
N ALA A 499 -19.52 8.00 -21.14
CA ALA A 499 -18.83 8.11 -22.42
C ALA A 499 -17.32 8.19 -22.13
N PHE A 500 -16.52 7.44 -22.89
CA PHE A 500 -15.07 7.47 -22.76
C PHE A 500 -14.45 8.25 -23.91
N LYS A 501 -13.61 9.22 -23.61
CA LYS A 501 -12.90 10.03 -24.61
C LYS A 501 -11.41 9.70 -24.56
N GLY A 502 -10.85 9.35 -25.71
CA GLY A 502 -9.45 8.98 -25.87
C GLY A 502 -8.53 10.18 -25.99
N ASN A 503 -7.22 9.91 -26.00
CA ASN A 503 -6.17 10.91 -26.19
C ASN A 503 -6.22 11.61 -27.57
N ASN A 504 -6.91 11.02 -28.55
CA ASN A 504 -7.16 11.62 -29.86
C ASN A 504 -8.33 12.63 -29.86
N GLY A 505 -8.92 12.91 -28.69
CA GLY A 505 -10.03 13.84 -28.55
C GLY A 505 -11.38 13.31 -29.04
N GLN A 506 -11.47 12.03 -29.40
CA GLN A 506 -12.70 11.40 -29.89
C GLN A 506 -13.28 10.43 -28.86
N TYR A 507 -14.60 10.27 -28.89
CA TYR A 507 -15.33 9.33 -28.06
C TYR A 507 -15.17 7.90 -28.59
N LEU A 508 -15.04 6.98 -27.64
CA LEU A 508 -15.09 5.55 -27.87
C LEU A 508 -16.52 5.16 -28.25
N CYS A 509 -16.68 4.50 -29.39
CA CYS A 509 -17.98 4.06 -29.86
C CYS A 509 -17.91 2.67 -30.48
N LEU A 510 -19.04 1.96 -30.41
CA LEU A 510 -19.21 0.67 -31.09
C LEU A 510 -19.18 0.83 -32.62
N ARG A 511 -18.35 0.04 -33.30
CA ARG A 511 -18.21 -0.02 -34.76
C ARG A 511 -18.06 -1.46 -35.26
N GLN A 512 -18.61 -1.74 -36.43
CA GLN A 512 -18.36 -3.00 -37.14
C GLN A 512 -17.12 -2.83 -38.01
N ILE A 513 -16.05 -3.57 -37.69
CA ILE A 513 -14.79 -3.56 -38.43
C ILE A 513 -14.44 -5.02 -38.72
N GLU A 514 -14.25 -5.35 -39.99
CA GLU A 514 -13.95 -6.72 -40.44
C GLU A 514 -14.92 -7.78 -39.89
N GLY A 515 -16.22 -7.44 -39.79
CA GLY A 515 -17.25 -8.36 -39.30
C GLY A 515 -17.30 -8.54 -37.77
N HIS A 516 -16.49 -7.79 -37.01
CA HIS A 516 -16.47 -7.85 -35.55
C HIS A 516 -16.88 -6.52 -34.89
N PRO A 517 -17.52 -6.56 -33.69
CA PRO A 517 -18.00 -5.39 -32.96
C PRO A 517 -16.88 -4.73 -32.14
N TYR A 518 -15.97 -4.02 -32.81
CA TYR A 518 -14.88 -3.28 -32.18
C TYR A 518 -15.36 -2.02 -31.45
N LEU A 519 -14.58 -1.61 -30.45
CA LEU A 519 -14.71 -0.30 -29.81
C LEU A 519 -13.63 0.63 -30.35
N GLN A 520 -14.03 1.73 -30.99
CA GLN A 520 -13.14 2.64 -31.71
C GLN A 520 -13.31 4.07 -31.23
N PHE A 521 -12.21 4.79 -30.98
CA PHE A 521 -12.23 6.22 -30.70
C PHE A 521 -12.41 7.00 -32.00
N SER A 522 -13.65 7.07 -32.51
CA SER A 522 -13.97 7.59 -33.85
C SER A 522 -15.05 8.69 -33.90
N SER A 523 -15.77 8.93 -32.79
CA SER A 523 -16.89 9.88 -32.80
C SER A 523 -16.54 11.21 -32.15
N GLY A 524 -16.90 12.32 -32.79
CA GLY A 524 -16.77 13.67 -32.22
C GLY A 524 -17.98 14.11 -31.39
N ASP A 525 -19.08 13.34 -31.46
CA ASP A 525 -20.37 13.69 -30.85
C ASP A 525 -20.72 12.68 -29.74
N ILE A 526 -20.94 13.18 -28.52
CA ILE A 526 -21.32 12.35 -27.37
C ILE A 526 -22.73 11.75 -27.54
N GLY A 527 -23.58 12.34 -28.39
CA GLY A 527 -24.93 11.86 -28.70
C GLY A 527 -24.98 10.70 -29.70
N ASP A 528 -23.85 10.30 -30.30
CA ASP A 528 -23.78 9.14 -31.19
C ASP A 528 -24.22 7.86 -30.44
N ALA A 529 -25.14 7.12 -31.04
CA ALA A 529 -25.75 5.92 -30.45
C ALA A 529 -24.73 4.85 -30.02
N GLY A 530 -23.54 4.83 -30.62
CA GLY A 530 -22.45 3.92 -30.26
C GLY A 530 -21.60 4.37 -29.06
N VAL A 531 -21.70 5.63 -28.62
CA VAL A 531 -20.81 6.24 -27.61
C VAL A 531 -21.22 5.93 -26.18
N THR A 532 -22.53 5.94 -25.90
CA THR A 532 -23.00 5.71 -24.53
C THR A 532 -22.74 4.28 -24.10
N MET A 533 -22.04 4.11 -22.97
CA MET A 533 -21.73 2.83 -22.35
C MET A 533 -22.45 2.68 -21.02
N GLU A 534 -22.99 1.50 -20.76
CA GLU A 534 -23.57 1.11 -19.48
C GLU A 534 -22.54 0.35 -18.64
N VAL A 535 -22.37 0.76 -17.39
CA VAL A 535 -21.46 0.14 -16.42
C VAL A 535 -22.24 -0.68 -15.40
N PHE A 536 -21.77 -1.89 -15.13
CA PHE A 536 -22.32 -2.83 -14.16
C PHE A 536 -21.22 -3.18 -13.18
N MET A 537 -21.41 -2.83 -11.91
CA MET A 537 -20.42 -3.10 -10.87
C MET A 537 -20.71 -4.44 -10.17
N ASN A 538 -19.66 -5.23 -9.99
CA ASN A 538 -19.67 -6.43 -9.18
C ASN A 538 -19.39 -6.12 -7.71
N ASN A 539 -19.65 -7.11 -6.86
CA ASN A 539 -19.48 -7.04 -5.40
C ASN A 539 -18.04 -6.69 -4.95
N ASP A 540 -17.03 -7.05 -5.75
CA ASP A 540 -15.61 -6.79 -5.49
C ASP A 540 -15.09 -5.47 -6.09
N GLY A 541 -15.98 -4.66 -6.68
CA GLY A 541 -15.64 -3.40 -7.34
C GLY A 541 -15.10 -3.56 -8.77
N SER A 542 -14.96 -4.79 -9.29
CA SER A 542 -14.77 -4.99 -10.73
C SER A 542 -16.03 -4.57 -11.48
N ILE A 543 -15.87 -4.25 -12.77
CA ILE A 543 -16.96 -3.77 -13.61
C ILE A 543 -17.07 -4.56 -14.90
N ARG A 544 -18.28 -4.63 -15.42
CA ARG A 544 -18.61 -5.05 -16.78
C ARG A 544 -19.21 -3.87 -17.52
N ILE A 545 -18.90 -3.74 -18.80
CA ILE A 545 -19.30 -2.59 -19.62
C ILE A 545 -19.97 -3.11 -20.87
N LYS A 546 -21.06 -2.48 -21.31
CA LYS A 546 -21.67 -2.74 -22.63
C LYS A 546 -22.08 -1.42 -23.30
N PRO A 547 -22.08 -1.33 -24.63
CA PRO A 547 -22.70 -0.20 -25.33
C PRO A 547 -24.20 -0.16 -25.06
N ALA A 548 -24.80 1.00 -24.83
CA ALA A 548 -26.23 1.13 -24.56
C ALA A 548 -27.12 0.68 -25.74
N CYS A 549 -26.61 0.78 -26.97
CA CYS A 549 -27.26 0.28 -28.17
C CYS A 549 -27.16 -1.26 -28.33
N SER A 550 -26.51 -1.97 -27.41
CA SER A 550 -26.30 -3.42 -27.46
C SER A 550 -26.54 -4.10 -26.10
N ASN A 551 -26.93 -5.37 -26.14
CA ASN A 551 -27.03 -6.22 -24.95
C ASN A 551 -25.77 -7.07 -24.72
N LYS A 552 -24.74 -6.93 -25.56
CA LYS A 552 -23.49 -7.69 -25.47
C LYS A 552 -22.43 -6.94 -24.68
N PHE A 553 -21.78 -7.62 -23.73
CA PHE A 553 -20.72 -7.05 -22.91
C PHE A 553 -19.37 -6.98 -23.64
N TRP A 554 -18.55 -6.05 -23.18
CA TRP A 554 -17.14 -5.95 -23.55
C TRP A 554 -16.41 -7.22 -23.12
N ARG A 555 -15.59 -7.74 -24.01
CA ARG A 555 -14.76 -8.91 -23.81
C ARG A 555 -13.43 -8.73 -24.50
N ARG A 556 -12.37 -9.13 -23.82
CA ARG A 556 -11.05 -9.25 -24.44
C ARG A 556 -11.01 -10.48 -25.35
N SER A 557 -10.63 -10.27 -26.62
CA SER A 557 -10.35 -11.30 -27.61
C SER A 557 -8.93 -11.09 -28.13
N LEU A 558 -8.02 -12.02 -27.82
CA LEU A 558 -6.58 -11.75 -27.83
C LEU A 558 -6.27 -10.52 -26.97
N ASN A 559 -5.94 -9.37 -27.55
CA ASN A 559 -5.80 -8.10 -26.82
C ASN A 559 -6.83 -7.04 -27.26
N TRP A 560 -7.62 -7.29 -28.30
CA TRP A 560 -8.67 -6.37 -28.74
C TRP A 560 -9.90 -6.47 -27.84
N ILE A 561 -10.62 -5.36 -27.65
CA ILE A 561 -11.89 -5.35 -26.90
C ILE A 561 -13.06 -5.33 -27.87
N TRP A 562 -13.89 -6.36 -27.81
CA TRP A 562 -15.12 -6.50 -28.61
C TRP A 562 -16.34 -6.44 -27.71
N ALA A 563 -17.46 -5.92 -28.22
CA ALA A 563 -18.75 -5.96 -27.55
C ALA A 563 -19.59 -7.13 -28.08
N ASP A 564 -19.18 -8.36 -27.79
CA ASP A 564 -19.76 -9.59 -28.34
C ASP A 564 -20.19 -10.63 -27.29
N SER A 565 -19.95 -10.37 -26.00
CA SER A 565 -20.16 -11.39 -24.98
C SER A 565 -21.60 -11.49 -24.51
N ASP A 566 -22.12 -12.71 -24.56
CA ASP A 566 -23.39 -13.15 -23.96
C ASP A 566 -23.26 -13.64 -22.52
N ASP A 567 -22.06 -13.55 -21.94
CA ASP A 567 -21.85 -13.99 -20.57
C ASP A 567 -22.77 -13.18 -19.64
N THR A 568 -23.68 -13.87 -18.97
CA THR A 568 -24.53 -13.26 -17.93
C THR A 568 -23.89 -13.38 -16.55
N THR A 569 -22.81 -14.16 -16.44
CA THR A 569 -22.06 -14.36 -15.20
C THR A 569 -20.94 -13.33 -15.08
N SER A 570 -20.34 -13.22 -13.91
CA SER A 570 -19.13 -12.43 -13.67
C SER A 570 -17.92 -13.33 -13.46
N ASN A 571 -17.91 -14.52 -14.08
CA ASN A 571 -16.87 -15.53 -13.90
C ASN A 571 -15.79 -15.48 -15.00
N ILE A 572 -16.13 -14.96 -16.19
CA ILE A 572 -15.17 -14.83 -17.29
C ILE A 572 -14.34 -13.56 -17.09
N LYS A 573 -13.08 -13.75 -16.66
CA LYS A 573 -12.14 -12.65 -16.39
C LYS A 573 -11.92 -11.71 -17.58
N ASP A 574 -12.07 -12.20 -18.81
CA ASP A 574 -11.95 -11.38 -20.03
C ASP A 574 -13.06 -10.35 -20.20
N THR A 575 -14.21 -10.52 -19.52
CA THR A 575 -15.31 -9.53 -19.51
C THR A 575 -15.24 -8.57 -18.31
N LEU A 576 -14.30 -8.81 -17.39
CA LEU A 576 -14.13 -8.02 -16.17
C LEU A 576 -13.04 -6.98 -16.35
N PHE A 577 -13.36 -5.76 -15.93
CA PHE A 577 -12.44 -4.64 -15.94
C PHE A 577 -12.32 -4.06 -14.53
N ARG A 578 -11.19 -3.43 -14.24
CA ARG A 578 -10.98 -2.65 -13.02
C ARG A 578 -10.58 -1.23 -13.39
N PRO A 579 -11.39 -0.23 -12.99
CA PRO A 579 -11.04 1.17 -13.16
C PRO A 579 -10.00 1.61 -12.13
N PHE A 580 -9.08 2.49 -12.56
CA PHE A 580 -8.09 3.14 -11.71
C PHE A 580 -8.17 4.66 -11.92
N LYS A 581 -8.18 5.41 -10.82
CA LYS A 581 -8.24 6.87 -10.86
C LYS A 581 -6.89 7.42 -11.33
N VAL A 582 -6.89 8.21 -12.40
CA VAL A 582 -5.71 8.99 -12.82
C VAL A 582 -5.82 10.42 -12.27
N ASN A 583 -7.02 11.01 -12.36
CA ASN A 583 -7.40 12.26 -11.73
C ASN A 583 -8.93 12.33 -11.59
N ASP A 584 -9.49 13.48 -11.21
CA ASP A 584 -10.93 13.64 -10.94
C ASP A 584 -11.87 13.35 -12.14
N GLN A 585 -11.36 13.37 -13.39
CA GLN A 585 -12.14 13.14 -14.61
C GLN A 585 -11.58 12.05 -15.53
N THR A 586 -10.44 11.47 -15.19
CA THR A 586 -9.69 10.57 -16.07
C THR A 586 -9.39 9.27 -15.36
N ILE A 587 -9.61 8.16 -16.05
CA ILE A 587 -9.35 6.82 -15.53
C ILE A 587 -8.40 6.04 -16.46
N ALA A 588 -7.90 4.93 -15.94
CA ALA A 588 -7.36 3.82 -16.72
C ALA A 588 -8.23 2.59 -16.48
N LEU A 589 -8.43 1.76 -17.50
CA LEU A 589 -9.15 0.49 -17.39
C LEU A 589 -8.18 -0.67 -17.54
N ARG A 590 -8.13 -1.57 -16.55
CA ARG A 590 -7.38 -2.83 -16.62
C ARG A 590 -8.34 -3.99 -16.92
N ASN A 591 -8.01 -4.85 -17.87
CA ASN A 591 -8.72 -6.12 -18.04
C ASN A 591 -8.20 -7.17 -17.06
N LEU A 592 -9.08 -7.91 -16.39
CA LEU A 592 -8.67 -8.90 -15.37
C LEU A 592 -8.24 -10.25 -15.98
N GLY A 593 -8.46 -10.47 -17.28
CA GLY A 593 -8.06 -11.69 -17.98
C GLY A 593 -6.56 -11.77 -18.24
N ASN A 594 -5.93 -10.66 -18.62
CA ASN A 594 -4.48 -10.58 -18.84
C ASN A 594 -3.75 -9.59 -17.91
N ASN A 595 -4.47 -8.91 -17.02
CA ASN A 595 -3.97 -7.88 -16.10
C ASN A 595 -3.32 -6.66 -16.79
N ASN A 596 -3.55 -6.44 -18.08
CA ASN A 596 -3.06 -5.28 -18.82
C ASN A 596 -4.10 -4.16 -18.88
N PHE A 597 -3.62 -2.94 -19.07
CA PHE A 597 -4.42 -1.75 -19.28
C PHE A 597 -4.85 -1.59 -20.74
N CYS A 598 -6.08 -1.11 -20.92
CA CYS A 598 -6.66 -0.73 -22.19
C CYS A 598 -6.07 0.59 -22.69
N LYS A 599 -5.67 0.63 -23.96
CA LYS A 599 -5.19 1.81 -24.68
C LYS A 599 -5.89 1.95 -26.02
N SER A 600 -5.83 3.16 -26.58
CA SER A 600 -6.08 3.36 -28.01
C SER A 600 -4.91 2.80 -28.82
N LEU A 601 -5.19 1.94 -29.79
CA LEU A 601 -4.16 1.33 -30.65
C LEU A 601 -4.57 1.34 -32.13
N SER A 602 -3.62 1.74 -32.98
CA SER A 602 -3.70 1.59 -34.43
C SER A 602 -2.69 0.53 -34.89
N LYS A 603 -3.17 -0.68 -35.19
CA LYS A 603 -2.36 -1.84 -35.58
C LYS A 603 -3.24 -2.86 -36.31
N GLU A 604 -2.65 -3.74 -37.11
CA GLU A 604 -3.36 -4.87 -37.76
C GLU A 604 -4.55 -4.42 -38.63
N GLY A 605 -4.46 -3.25 -39.27
CA GLY A 605 -5.55 -2.67 -40.07
C GLY A 605 -6.62 -1.94 -39.26
N LYS A 606 -6.53 -1.92 -37.93
CA LYS A 606 -7.47 -1.23 -37.03
C LYS A 606 -6.90 0.13 -36.70
N THR A 607 -7.76 1.14 -36.60
CA THR A 607 -7.36 2.53 -36.32
C THR A 607 -8.00 2.98 -35.02
N ASN A 608 -7.20 3.36 -34.02
CA ASN A 608 -7.66 3.87 -32.72
C ASN A 608 -8.71 2.96 -32.03
N CYS A 609 -8.51 1.65 -32.08
CA CYS A 609 -9.39 0.69 -31.41
C CYS A 609 -8.89 0.41 -29.98
N LEU A 610 -9.82 0.08 -29.08
CA LEU A 610 -9.50 -0.24 -27.69
C LEU A 610 -8.80 -1.60 -27.58
N ASN A 611 -7.64 -1.62 -26.93
CA ASN A 611 -6.77 -2.79 -26.84
C ASN A 611 -6.07 -2.90 -25.47
N ALA A 612 -6.12 -4.06 -24.81
CA ALA A 612 -5.54 -4.32 -23.50
C ALA A 612 -4.15 -4.97 -23.59
N ASN A 613 -3.08 -4.20 -23.83
CA ASN A 613 -1.74 -4.75 -24.13
C ASN A 613 -0.57 -4.06 -23.42
N VAL A 614 -0.81 -3.15 -22.48
CA VAL A 614 0.27 -2.45 -21.76
C VAL A 614 0.16 -2.66 -20.26
N SER A 615 1.29 -2.79 -19.57
CA SER A 615 1.35 -3.08 -18.13
C SER A 615 1.32 -1.82 -17.25
N SER A 616 1.44 -0.63 -17.83
CA SER A 616 1.50 0.66 -17.13
C SER A 616 0.50 1.68 -17.68
N ILE A 617 0.21 2.73 -16.88
CA ILE A 617 -0.73 3.80 -17.24
C ILE A 617 0.01 4.89 -18.03
N THR A 618 0.17 4.70 -19.33
CA THR A 618 0.74 5.69 -20.26
C THR A 618 -0.33 6.68 -20.76
N LYS A 619 0.05 7.75 -21.48
CA LYS A 619 -0.90 8.80 -21.94
C LYS A 619 -2.05 8.26 -22.81
N ASP A 620 -1.78 7.21 -23.58
CA ASP A 620 -2.71 6.51 -24.47
C ASP A 620 -3.64 5.50 -23.77
N VAL A 621 -3.39 5.22 -22.48
CA VAL A 621 -4.28 4.43 -21.59
C VAL A 621 -5.33 5.32 -20.93
N GLN A 622 -5.07 6.62 -20.84
CA GLN A 622 -5.93 7.55 -20.13
C GLN A 622 -7.24 7.80 -20.88
N LEU A 623 -8.35 7.51 -20.20
CA LEU A 623 -9.71 7.70 -20.71
C LEU A 623 -10.38 8.80 -19.90
N ARG A 624 -10.69 9.92 -20.54
CA ARG A 624 -11.54 10.94 -19.90
C ARG A 624 -12.95 10.39 -19.86
N VAL A 625 -13.57 10.43 -18.68
CA VAL A 625 -14.94 9.97 -18.47
C VAL A 625 -15.86 11.18 -18.50
N GLU A 626 -16.93 11.08 -19.27
CA GLU A 626 -18.01 12.07 -19.31
C GLU A 626 -19.36 11.35 -19.07
N VAL A 627 -20.35 12.06 -18.53
CA VAL A 627 -21.70 11.51 -18.37
C VAL A 627 -22.53 11.92 -19.59
N PRO A 628 -23.02 10.98 -20.42
CA PRO A 628 -23.80 11.29 -21.62
C PRO A 628 -25.25 11.62 -21.25
N VAL A 629 -25.45 12.72 -20.54
CA VAL A 629 -26.75 13.24 -20.08
C VAL A 629 -26.94 14.65 -20.66
N LEU A 630 -28.11 14.92 -21.26
CA LEU A 630 -28.51 16.23 -21.78
C LEU A 630 -28.87 17.19 -20.64
N GLU A 631 -29.67 16.72 -19.70
CA GLU A 631 -30.15 17.52 -18.57
C GLU A 631 -30.25 16.65 -17.32
N ARG A 632 -29.76 17.16 -16.18
CA ARG A 632 -29.92 16.54 -14.87
C ARG A 632 -30.68 17.46 -13.92
N LYS A 633 -31.71 16.91 -13.26
CA LYS A 633 -32.49 17.58 -12.22
C LYS A 633 -32.41 16.81 -10.92
N ILE A 634 -32.17 17.52 -9.82
CA ILE A 634 -32.10 16.96 -8.47
C ILE A 634 -33.19 17.59 -7.62
N TYR A 635 -33.98 16.75 -6.94
CA TYR A 635 -35.16 17.17 -6.18
C TYR A 635 -35.48 16.21 -5.04
N ASN A 636 -36.44 16.58 -4.18
CA ASN A 636 -36.92 15.77 -3.07
C ASN A 636 -35.80 15.33 -2.11
N ILE A 637 -34.99 16.30 -1.66
CA ILE A 637 -33.86 16.06 -0.75
C ILE A 637 -34.39 15.84 0.67
N LYS A 638 -33.99 14.73 1.30
CA LYS A 638 -34.36 14.35 2.65
C LYS A 638 -33.12 14.32 3.54
N TYR A 639 -33.02 15.23 4.49
CA TYR A 639 -31.91 15.31 5.43
C TYR A 639 -32.12 14.37 6.63
N ASP A 640 -31.06 13.67 7.02
CA ASP A 640 -31.02 12.84 8.21
C ASP A 640 -30.36 13.62 9.37
N LEU A 641 -31.20 14.31 10.14
CA LEU A 641 -30.76 15.15 11.26
C LEU A 641 -30.34 14.32 12.48
N ASP A 642 -30.80 13.08 12.61
CA ASP A 642 -30.47 12.21 13.75
C ASP A 642 -29.02 11.70 13.68
N ASN A 643 -28.49 11.63 12.45
CA ASN A 643 -27.16 11.11 12.11
C ASN A 643 -26.18 12.22 11.69
N CYS A 644 -26.49 13.46 12.04
CA CYS A 644 -25.62 14.60 11.78
C CYS A 644 -24.45 14.72 12.77
N ARG A 645 -23.44 15.52 12.41
CA ARG A 645 -22.37 15.93 13.32
C ARG A 645 -22.12 17.42 13.29
N ILE A 646 -21.62 17.94 14.42
CA ILE A 646 -21.02 19.27 14.55
C ILE A 646 -19.58 19.06 15.01
N TYR A 647 -18.63 19.75 14.37
CA TYR A 647 -17.20 19.66 14.63
C TYR A 647 -16.51 20.99 14.32
N ASP A 648 -15.20 21.06 14.55
CA ASP A 648 -14.37 22.27 14.40
C ASP A 648 -14.95 23.50 15.14
N GLU A 649 -15.54 23.24 16.31
CA GLU A 649 -16.13 24.27 17.17
C GLU A 649 -15.02 25.16 17.76
N SER A 650 -15.02 26.44 17.39
CA SER A 650 -14.07 27.42 17.91
C SER A 650 -14.82 28.65 18.45
N LYS A 651 -14.51 29.03 19.69
CA LYS A 651 -15.05 30.25 20.30
C LYS A 651 -14.22 31.45 19.85
N LEU A 652 -14.87 32.41 19.18
CA LEU A 652 -14.23 33.57 18.57
C LEU A 652 -14.88 34.87 19.07
N VAL A 653 -14.10 35.94 19.18
CA VAL A 653 -14.62 37.31 19.30
C VAL A 653 -14.90 37.82 17.89
N ILE A 654 -16.16 38.10 17.58
CA ILE A 654 -16.62 38.41 16.22
C ILE A 654 -16.94 39.91 16.02
N ALA A 655 -17.15 40.66 17.11
CA ALA A 655 -17.23 42.11 17.10
C ALA A 655 -16.77 42.68 18.44
N ILE A 656 -16.19 43.87 18.39
CA ILE A 656 -15.78 44.65 19.57
C ILE A 656 -16.27 46.06 19.38
N ASN A 657 -16.89 46.63 20.41
CA ASN A 657 -17.17 48.06 20.46
C ASN A 657 -17.04 48.54 21.91
N SER A 658 -16.83 49.83 22.13
CA SER A 658 -16.69 50.41 23.47
C SER A 658 -17.36 51.77 23.57
N ALA A 659 -17.82 52.10 24.78
CA ALA A 659 -18.32 53.43 25.12
C ALA A 659 -17.75 53.89 26.47
N SER A 660 -17.62 55.21 26.63
CA SER A 660 -17.01 55.83 27.81
C SER A 660 -17.97 56.81 28.45
N ASN A 661 -18.06 56.78 29.78
CA ASN A 661 -18.83 57.75 30.57
C ASN A 661 -17.88 58.59 31.42
N TYR A 662 -17.74 59.87 31.05
CA TYR A 662 -16.91 60.85 31.76
C TYR A 662 -17.68 61.63 32.83
N THR A 663 -18.93 61.23 33.12
CA THR A 663 -19.76 61.88 34.13
C THR A 663 -19.69 61.14 35.46
N GLN A 664 -20.19 61.80 36.51
CA GLN A 664 -20.26 61.24 37.87
C GLN A 664 -21.54 60.42 38.13
N LYS A 665 -22.36 60.17 37.09
CA LYS A 665 -23.62 59.41 37.19
C LYS A 665 -23.59 58.26 36.19
N SER A 666 -24.26 57.15 36.50
CA SER A 666 -24.40 56.05 35.54
C SER A 666 -25.35 56.44 34.40
N GLU A 667 -25.06 55.94 33.21
CA GLU A 667 -25.86 56.14 31.99
C GLU A 667 -26.07 54.79 31.29
N SER A 668 -27.14 54.65 30.51
CA SER A 668 -27.37 53.47 29.67
C SER A 668 -27.37 53.87 28.19
N LEU A 669 -26.65 53.13 27.37
CA LEU A 669 -26.50 53.39 25.94
C LEU A 669 -26.73 52.10 25.15
N ASP A 670 -27.37 52.21 23.98
CA ASP A 670 -27.44 51.11 23.01
C ASP A 670 -26.17 51.12 22.15
N LEU A 671 -25.29 50.17 22.40
CA LEU A 671 -24.04 50.01 21.67
C LEU A 671 -24.26 49.08 20.46
N LYS A 672 -24.01 49.61 19.26
CA LYS A 672 -24.12 48.85 18.01
C LYS A 672 -22.86 48.02 17.76
N LEU A 673 -22.98 46.70 17.69
CA LEU A 673 -21.93 45.76 17.31
C LEU A 673 -22.23 45.21 15.92
N SER A 674 -21.29 45.34 14.98
CA SER A 674 -21.44 44.85 13.60
C SER A 674 -20.42 43.76 13.32
N TYR A 675 -20.86 42.64 12.74
CA TYR A 675 -19.97 41.56 12.30
C TYR A 675 -20.39 41.00 10.94
N THR A 676 -19.44 40.39 10.23
CA THR A 676 -19.72 39.68 8.98
C THR A 676 -20.03 38.22 9.29
N ASP A 677 -21.28 37.84 9.10
CA ASP A 677 -21.72 36.45 9.20
C ASP A 677 -21.43 35.74 7.88
N THR A 678 -20.59 34.72 7.93
CA THR A 678 -20.14 33.96 6.76
C THR A 678 -20.66 32.53 6.89
N HIS A 679 -21.48 32.12 5.92
CA HIS A 679 -21.98 30.75 5.83
C HIS A 679 -21.35 30.04 4.65
N ILE A 680 -20.85 28.83 4.88
CA ILE A 680 -20.40 27.93 3.82
C ILE A 680 -21.41 26.81 3.68
N ARG A 681 -21.79 26.49 2.43
CA ARG A 681 -22.75 25.42 2.13
C ARG A 681 -22.28 24.63 0.93
N THR A 682 -22.23 23.31 1.09
CA THR A 682 -21.85 22.38 0.02
C THR A 682 -22.73 21.14 0.06
N TRP A 683 -23.25 20.73 -1.09
CA TRP A 683 -23.92 19.44 -1.25
C TRP A 683 -23.02 18.54 -2.08
N LYS A 684 -22.60 17.41 -1.50
CA LYS A 684 -21.71 16.45 -2.15
C LYS A 684 -22.42 15.11 -2.34
N ALA A 685 -22.25 14.51 -3.52
CA ALA A 685 -22.54 13.09 -3.70
C ALA A 685 -21.39 12.24 -3.14
N ASN A 686 -21.69 11.02 -2.67
CA ASN A 686 -20.67 10.02 -2.41
C ASN A 686 -20.19 9.36 -3.71
N VAL A 687 -19.49 10.13 -4.55
CA VAL A 687 -18.90 9.65 -5.82
C VAL A 687 -17.38 9.72 -5.76
N SER A 688 -16.72 8.76 -6.42
CA SER A 688 -15.25 8.71 -6.51
C SER A 688 -14.65 9.66 -7.56
N LEU A 689 -15.46 10.08 -8.54
CA LEU A 689 -15.09 10.91 -9.68
C LEU A 689 -16.01 12.13 -9.76
N LYS A 690 -15.45 13.30 -10.09
CA LYS A 690 -16.20 14.54 -10.33
C LYS A 690 -16.62 14.62 -11.79
N VAL A 691 -17.36 13.60 -12.22
CA VAL A 691 -17.81 13.42 -13.59
C VAL A 691 -19.32 13.59 -13.55
N GLY A 692 -19.79 14.80 -13.83
CA GLY A 692 -21.20 15.17 -13.69
C GLY A 692 -21.64 16.15 -14.76
N ALA A 693 -22.84 15.93 -15.30
CA ALA A 693 -23.55 16.97 -16.01
C ALA A 693 -23.94 18.06 -15.01
N LYS A 694 -23.88 19.33 -15.43
CA LYS A 694 -24.42 20.43 -14.63
C LYS A 694 -25.87 20.11 -14.25
N ALA A 695 -26.16 20.14 -12.95
CA ALA A 695 -27.48 19.84 -12.44
C ALA A 695 -28.10 21.09 -11.85
N THR A 696 -29.38 21.31 -12.11
CA THR A 696 -30.16 22.36 -11.44
C THR A 696 -30.81 21.81 -10.18
N MET A 697 -30.63 22.54 -9.08
CA MET A 697 -31.24 22.22 -7.79
C MET A 697 -32.10 23.38 -7.28
N ASN A 698 -33.25 23.04 -6.70
CA ASN A 698 -34.08 23.96 -5.92
C ASN A 698 -34.28 23.37 -4.52
N PHE A 699 -34.07 24.18 -3.48
CA PHE A 699 -34.20 23.74 -2.09
C PHE A 699 -35.25 24.59 -1.36
N GLU A 700 -36.20 23.93 -0.72
CA GLU A 700 -37.14 24.61 0.17
C GLU A 700 -36.48 24.94 1.53
N GLN A 701 -35.58 24.07 1.99
CA GLN A 701 -34.93 24.17 3.31
C GLN A 701 -33.51 23.61 3.28
N TYR A 702 -32.66 24.05 4.21
CA TYR A 702 -31.29 23.54 4.40
C TYR A 702 -30.91 23.43 5.89
N PRO A 703 -29.95 22.56 6.27
CA PRO A 703 -29.51 22.43 7.65
C PRO A 703 -28.65 23.61 8.13
N LYS A 704 -28.89 24.08 9.36
CA LYS A 704 -28.15 25.15 10.03
C LYS A 704 -27.89 24.82 11.50
N ILE A 705 -26.74 25.23 12.04
CA ILE A 705 -26.42 25.05 13.45
C ILE A 705 -27.10 26.16 14.28
N ILE A 706 -27.98 25.78 15.21
CA ILE A 706 -28.72 26.66 16.10
C ILE A 706 -28.56 26.13 17.53
N LYS A 707 -27.97 26.95 18.43
CA LYS A 707 -27.74 26.60 19.85
C LYS A 707 -27.11 25.21 20.06
N GLY A 708 -26.16 24.82 19.20
CA GLY A 708 -25.47 23.53 19.26
C GLY A 708 -26.30 22.33 18.77
N ARG A 709 -27.41 22.55 18.07
CA ARG A 709 -28.22 21.54 17.38
C ARG A 709 -28.34 21.88 15.91
N ILE A 710 -28.68 20.90 15.08
CA ILE A 710 -28.95 21.12 13.66
C ILE A 710 -30.45 21.15 13.43
N GLU A 711 -30.92 22.23 12.81
CA GLU A 711 -32.32 22.45 12.47
C GLU A 711 -32.41 22.88 10.99
N LEU A 712 -33.59 22.70 10.38
CA LEU A 712 -33.82 23.15 9.01
C LEU A 712 -34.21 24.64 8.98
N SER A 713 -33.67 25.39 8.03
CA SER A 713 -33.88 26.83 7.85
C SER A 713 -34.31 27.18 6.42
N GLY A 714 -35.10 28.25 6.27
CA GLY A 714 -35.96 28.56 5.11
C GLY A 714 -35.30 29.00 3.79
N GLU A 715 -36.16 29.27 2.79
CA GLU A 715 -35.94 29.17 1.33
C GLU A 715 -34.67 29.81 0.75
N ILE A 716 -34.01 29.05 -0.12
CA ILE A 716 -33.08 29.61 -1.12
C ILE A 716 -33.70 29.47 -2.51
N ARG A 717 -34.08 30.58 -3.13
CA ARG A 717 -34.67 30.62 -4.49
C ARG A 717 -33.66 30.75 -5.62
N THR A 718 -32.42 30.31 -5.42
CA THR A 718 -31.38 30.45 -6.46
C THR A 718 -30.94 29.09 -6.96
N GLY A 719 -30.77 28.96 -8.28
CA GLY A 719 -30.23 27.77 -8.90
C GLY A 719 -28.82 27.49 -8.35
N PHE A 720 -28.65 26.32 -7.73
CA PHE A 720 -27.34 25.82 -7.37
C PHE A 720 -26.85 24.86 -8.45
N GLU A 721 -25.56 24.97 -8.79
CA GLU A 721 -24.84 23.91 -9.48
C GLU A 721 -24.39 22.88 -8.42
N TRP A 722 -24.60 21.60 -8.73
CA TRP A 722 -24.25 20.47 -7.85
C TRP A 722 -22.74 20.38 -7.59
N GLU A 723 -22.33 19.99 -6.37
CA GLU A 723 -20.93 19.91 -5.89
C GLU A 723 -20.15 21.23 -5.76
N ASP A 724 -20.77 22.37 -6.05
CA ASP A 724 -20.19 23.68 -5.77
C ASP A 724 -20.31 24.06 -4.28
N THR A 725 -19.24 24.66 -3.77
CA THR A 725 -19.23 25.29 -2.45
C THR A 725 -19.66 26.74 -2.60
N LYS A 726 -20.78 27.14 -2.00
CA LYS A 726 -21.18 28.55 -1.94
C LYS A 726 -20.85 29.15 -0.58
N THR A 727 -20.20 30.31 -0.62
CA THR A 727 -19.99 31.16 0.54
C THR A 727 -20.96 32.33 0.47
N VAL A 728 -21.81 32.47 1.48
CA VAL A 728 -22.78 33.57 1.61
C VAL A 728 -22.33 34.44 2.77
N THR A 729 -22.06 35.71 2.50
CA THR A 729 -21.70 36.70 3.52
C THR A 729 -22.81 37.72 3.70
N SER A 730 -23.12 38.04 4.95
CA SER A 730 -24.06 39.11 5.30
C SER A 730 -23.53 39.88 6.50
N VAL A 731 -23.64 41.21 6.46
CA VAL A 731 -23.30 42.06 7.62
C VAL A 731 -24.50 42.06 8.57
N ILE A 732 -24.26 41.70 9.83
CA ILE A 732 -25.29 41.67 10.88
C ILE A 732 -24.95 42.75 11.90
N ASP A 733 -25.96 43.57 12.20
CA ASP A 733 -25.91 44.60 13.22
C ASP A 733 -26.71 44.12 14.45
N VAL A 734 -26.08 44.18 15.62
CA VAL A 734 -26.67 43.80 16.91
C VAL A 734 -26.60 45.00 17.85
N LEU A 735 -27.74 45.38 18.41
CA LEU A 735 -27.81 46.42 19.44
C LEU A 735 -27.72 45.77 20.82
N TYR A 736 -26.75 46.18 21.61
CA TYR A 736 -26.56 45.72 22.99
C TYR A 736 -26.67 46.90 23.96
N LYS A 737 -27.65 46.83 24.87
CA LYS A 737 -27.83 47.85 25.90
C LYS A 737 -26.79 47.68 27.00
N VAL A 738 -25.85 48.61 27.09
CA VAL A 738 -24.78 48.62 28.09
C VAL A 738 -25.03 49.71 29.14
N VAL A 739 -24.77 49.39 30.40
CA VAL A 739 -24.77 50.37 31.50
C VAL A 739 -23.33 50.85 31.69
N LEU A 740 -23.11 52.15 31.65
CA LEU A 740 -21.81 52.78 31.81
C LEU A 740 -21.70 53.38 33.23
N PRO A 741 -20.92 52.78 34.14
CA PRO A 741 -20.67 53.36 35.45
C PRO A 741 -19.98 54.74 35.36
N PRO A 742 -20.03 55.55 36.43
CA PRO A 742 -19.31 56.82 36.50
C PRO A 742 -17.81 56.63 36.24
N MET A 743 -17.20 57.52 35.45
CA MET A 743 -15.75 57.51 35.17
C MET A 743 -15.22 56.15 34.67
N THR A 744 -15.99 55.44 33.85
CA THR A 744 -15.62 54.11 33.34
C THR A 744 -15.79 54.04 31.82
N LYS A 745 -14.85 53.36 31.16
CA LYS A 745 -14.98 52.87 29.78
C LYS A 745 -15.41 51.41 29.84
N VAL A 746 -16.50 51.08 29.14
CA VAL A 746 -16.97 49.71 28.99
C VAL A 746 -16.71 49.25 27.57
N THR A 747 -15.93 48.18 27.43
CA THR A 747 -15.72 47.47 26.17
C THR A 747 -16.60 46.23 26.13
N VAL A 748 -17.39 46.09 25.06
CA VAL A 748 -18.27 44.94 24.83
C VAL A 748 -17.66 44.08 23.73
N ASN A 749 -17.33 42.85 24.08
CA ASN A 749 -16.89 41.81 23.16
C ASN A 749 -18.08 40.91 22.84
N LEU A 750 -18.51 40.88 21.58
CA LEU A 750 -19.45 39.89 21.07
C LEU A 750 -18.67 38.63 20.69
N THR A 751 -18.96 37.53 21.37
CA THR A 751 -18.37 36.21 21.11
C THR A 751 -19.39 35.27 20.48
N ALA A 752 -18.93 34.41 19.58
CA ALA A 752 -19.74 33.35 18.98
C ALA A 752 -18.92 32.07 18.90
N ILE A 753 -19.60 30.95 18.67
CA ILE A 753 -18.96 29.70 18.27
C ILE A 753 -19.09 29.58 16.76
N ASN A 754 -17.98 29.45 16.06
CA ASN A 754 -17.99 29.00 14.67
C ASN A 754 -17.91 27.47 14.67
N GLY A 755 -18.84 26.80 14.00
CA GLY A 755 -18.83 25.36 13.87
C GLY A 755 -19.07 24.93 12.43
N THR A 756 -18.64 23.73 12.12
CA THR A 756 -18.95 23.02 10.87
C THR A 756 -19.86 21.85 11.18
N CYS A 757 -20.77 21.55 10.27
CA CYS A 757 -21.64 20.39 10.37
C CYS A 757 -21.66 19.57 9.09
N ASP A 758 -21.81 18.25 9.27
CA ASP A 758 -22.13 17.33 8.18
C ASP A 758 -23.47 16.66 8.44
N VAL A 759 -24.33 16.63 7.42
CA VAL A 759 -25.69 16.07 7.48
C VAL A 759 -25.88 15.12 6.30
N PRO A 760 -26.04 13.81 6.54
CA PRO A 760 -26.39 12.86 5.49
C PRO A 760 -27.74 13.21 4.86
N PHE A 761 -27.90 12.93 3.57
CA PHE A 761 -29.18 13.10 2.89
C PHE A 761 -29.40 12.10 1.75
N THR A 762 -30.66 11.89 1.39
CA THR A 762 -31.07 11.18 0.16
C THR A 762 -31.78 12.14 -0.79
N TYR A 763 -31.80 11.82 -2.08
CA TYR A 763 -32.42 12.68 -3.09
C TYR A 763 -32.89 11.90 -4.33
N MET A 764 -33.80 12.49 -5.09
CA MET A 764 -34.20 11.98 -6.40
C MET A 764 -33.40 12.66 -7.50
N GLN A 765 -32.88 11.87 -8.43
CA GLN A 765 -32.20 12.32 -9.63
C GLN A 765 -33.03 11.95 -10.85
N LYS A 766 -33.25 12.93 -11.74
CA LYS A 766 -33.87 12.75 -13.05
C LYS A 766 -32.88 13.15 -14.14
N ASP A 767 -32.51 12.18 -14.98
CA ASP A 767 -31.59 12.35 -16.10
C ASP A 767 -32.34 12.22 -17.43
N SER A 768 -32.21 13.23 -18.28
CA SER A 768 -32.62 13.19 -19.69
C SER A 768 -31.42 12.76 -20.53
N LEU A 769 -31.49 11.60 -21.19
CA LEU A 769 -30.39 11.04 -21.98
C LEU A 769 -30.45 11.52 -23.45
N TYR A 770 -29.33 11.40 -24.18
CA TYR A 770 -29.24 11.80 -25.59
C TYR A 770 -30.16 11.00 -26.53
N ASN A 771 -30.58 9.81 -26.12
CA ASN A 771 -31.56 9.00 -26.86
C ASN A 771 -33.03 9.39 -26.56
N GLY A 772 -33.26 10.44 -25.78
CA GLY A 772 -34.59 10.90 -25.37
C GLY A 772 -35.19 10.16 -24.16
N ASN A 773 -34.55 9.10 -23.66
CA ASN A 773 -35.04 8.39 -22.49
C ASN A 773 -34.84 9.22 -21.21
N ILE A 774 -35.78 9.06 -20.28
CA ILE A 774 -35.72 9.66 -18.94
C ILE A 774 -35.43 8.55 -17.94
N VAL A 775 -34.39 8.74 -17.14
CA VAL A 775 -34.04 7.84 -16.03
C VAL A 775 -34.27 8.58 -14.72
N ILE A 776 -35.10 8.00 -13.85
CA ILE A 776 -35.32 8.50 -12.49
C ILE A 776 -34.75 7.49 -11.51
N SER A 777 -33.93 7.96 -10.58
CA SER A 777 -33.28 7.13 -9.57
C SER A 777 -33.28 7.84 -8.22
N GLU A 778 -33.58 7.10 -7.16
CA GLU A 778 -33.27 7.53 -5.79
C GLU A 778 -31.77 7.31 -5.55
N VAL A 779 -31.09 8.34 -5.04
CA VAL A 779 -29.66 8.29 -4.73
C VAL A 779 -29.49 8.38 -3.22
N GLN A 780 -28.78 7.41 -2.67
CA GLN A 780 -28.43 7.33 -1.25
C GLN A 780 -27.02 7.85 -1.00
N GLY A 781 -26.78 8.35 0.21
CA GLY A 781 -25.45 8.73 0.67
C GLY A 781 -24.97 10.10 0.16
N GLY A 782 -25.85 11.10 0.05
CA GLY A 782 -25.40 12.49 -0.05
C GLY A 782 -24.88 13.00 1.29
N THR A 783 -23.99 14.00 1.29
CA THR A 783 -23.58 14.72 2.51
C THR A 783 -23.64 16.21 2.27
N TYR A 784 -24.40 16.91 3.11
CA TYR A 784 -24.40 18.36 3.19
C TYR A 784 -23.35 18.79 4.21
N THR A 785 -22.45 19.69 3.82
CA THR A 785 -21.51 20.34 4.73
C THR A 785 -21.88 21.81 4.87
N GLY A 786 -22.16 22.22 6.09
CA GLY A 786 -22.51 23.60 6.46
C GLY A 786 -21.52 24.17 7.46
N SER A 787 -21.30 25.48 7.46
CA SER A 787 -20.60 26.17 8.54
C SER A 787 -21.26 27.53 8.81
N ASN A 788 -21.42 27.87 10.10
CA ASN A 788 -22.01 29.13 10.54
C ASN A 788 -21.64 29.47 11.99
N TYR A 789 -21.80 30.75 12.34
CA TYR A 789 -21.75 31.20 13.74
C TYR A 789 -23.05 30.86 14.48
N TYR A 790 -22.93 30.46 15.75
CA TYR A 790 -24.04 30.24 16.68
C TYR A 790 -23.64 30.55 18.13
N SER A 791 -24.61 30.51 19.05
CA SER A 791 -24.40 30.77 20.49
C SER A 791 -23.71 32.10 20.79
N LEU A 792 -24.31 33.19 20.28
CA LEU A 792 -23.86 34.56 20.53
C LEU A 792 -23.90 34.89 22.03
N ASN A 793 -22.80 35.45 22.55
CA ASN A 793 -22.66 35.86 23.95
C ASN A 793 -21.93 37.21 24.04
N PHE A 794 -22.39 38.07 24.93
CA PHE A 794 -21.75 39.35 25.22
C PHE A 794 -20.86 39.23 26.45
N GLN A 795 -19.66 39.79 26.37
CA GLN A 795 -18.75 39.92 27.50
C GLN A 795 -18.36 41.39 27.65
N THR A 796 -18.49 41.93 28.85
CA THR A 796 -18.14 43.31 29.15
C THR A 796 -16.84 43.37 29.95
N ALA A 797 -15.98 44.31 29.61
CA ALA A 797 -14.77 44.64 30.35
C ALA A 797 -14.81 46.13 30.71
N GLU A 798 -14.53 46.44 31.97
CA GLU A 798 -14.56 47.81 32.50
C GLU A 798 -13.13 48.30 32.74
N GLU A 799 -12.84 49.52 32.29
CA GLU A 799 -11.59 50.23 32.51
C GLU A 799 -11.90 51.55 33.21
N SER A 800 -11.34 51.76 34.41
CA SER A 800 -11.46 53.04 35.11
C SER A 800 -10.78 54.15 34.33
N LEU A 801 -11.48 55.25 34.11
CA LEU A 801 -10.94 56.45 33.49
C LEU A 801 -10.26 57.28 34.56
N SER A 802 -8.98 57.59 34.37
CA SER A 802 -8.28 58.53 35.25
C SER A 802 -8.90 59.92 35.12
N SER A 803 -9.18 60.57 36.25
CA SER A 803 -9.42 62.01 36.32
C SER A 803 -8.11 62.78 36.06
N SER A 804 -7.57 62.66 34.85
CA SER A 804 -6.43 63.45 34.40
C SER A 804 -6.97 64.52 33.46
N ILE A 805 -7.30 65.68 34.03
CA ILE A 805 -7.26 66.95 33.29
C ILE A 805 -5.83 67.47 33.43
#